data_AF-A0A932D441-F1
#
_entry.id   AF-A0A932D441-F1
#
_cell.length_a   1.000
_cell.length_b   1.000
_cell.length_c   1.000
_cell.angle_alpha   90.00
_cell.angle_beta   90.00
_cell.angle_gamma   90.00
#
_symmetry.space_group_name_H-M   'P 1'
#
loop_
_entity.id
_entity.type
_entity.pdbx_description
1 polymer ?
#
loop_
_entity_poly.entity_id
_entity_poly.type
_entity_poly.pdbx_seq_one_letter_code
_entity_poly.pdbx_strand_id
1 'polypeptide(L)'
;MVDRAVRVVGRLRALVLPGAMLLFAPPAAAQPTVFDAGSYIIPMDTDYQDEGMLKAFGLVFQLLASDVRVHWVILPGKSMGDADFVASAVDVETGAPVVAHGYRGGPFVVDSADAADALPIITAWQASHTTAVHQAGEPFAATVSKVMVAAPTIAVYADGNEGIAHDYFEAAGISAYTDLTRDQVRGPSDLVHDDGGLFDADGDPAFCEFMSMHWAVADRNRVGGEEVVAEVRSFLQFRTHFFAECQAVNAFENAVNGLLLTTSGFVITDDPDPIAYVNSDYAFAQLDGPFQTVGGSERSYSLPPGEAYKDQDIVMMTEDTNPLIGDHDLWMTGYVDGICSIVPTDSGNGVVCQAGVGKVSYLGGHRYNTNVRDGISLHPDSQGTRLFLNSLFEADCVVEGTQPDVEVSKSAPAIVLEPAVTFTFEYSNAGFSVARSVVLSDTLPAGTAFVSATGGGVFAGGIVTWDLGNLGVGEAGTVSVTVSLAEPGTYRDTGTFTYFSGNTPLGGSTNTVTVEYAIDTDGDGCSDDDERAMGTDPEVGDTDGDGVLDCADDCPLDPDPSQDLLTDPANCGACGAACSLAHAVPGCVAGACTISSCDAGWASCDGGDQNGCEYDEAGFAGDEANCGGCGIACALAHATAECAGGSCDIESCDPGWADCDSSPENGCEVDEAELADDPSNCGGCGLECELPGAIAGCDAGVCVIEDCEPDAWDIDGRADDGCEYDCVWAGPDDTCDLADDDCNGLADDATAETPCGAGLCAGWLACIDGGEVCVPDAPGVEGPAADGTCDDGLDNDCDGLPDDAEPDCAPCLDDDDCDDGAFCNGTETCQDGSCAAGPDPCDDADPCTNDLCEEAGGCAHDPELGCGGGDGDADADTDADADTDADADTDADADADTDTDADADADTDTDTDTDTDT
;
A
#
# COMPACT_ATOMS: atom_id res chain seq x y z
N MET A 1 -8.08 -39.16 52.09
CA MET A 1 -9.50 -38.80 52.15
C MET A 1 -9.56 -37.49 52.92
N VAL A 2 -8.95 -36.44 52.37
CA VAL A 2 -9.46 -35.57 51.28
C VAL A 2 -10.47 -34.60 51.88
N ASP A 3 -10.17 -33.31 51.73
CA ASP A 3 -10.48 -32.28 52.73
C ASP A 3 -11.61 -31.34 52.32
N ARG A 4 -12.04 -30.45 53.22
CA ARG A 4 -13.17 -29.55 53.01
C ARG A 4 -12.77 -28.07 53.13
N ALA A 5 -13.39 -27.23 52.30
CA ALA A 5 -13.08 -25.82 52.10
C ALA A 5 -13.11 -24.93 53.37
N VAL A 6 -12.27 -23.88 53.35
CA VAL A 6 -12.40 -22.68 54.20
C VAL A 6 -12.04 -21.43 53.37
N ARG A 7 -12.93 -20.43 53.34
CA ARG A 7 -12.65 -19.08 52.78
C ARG A 7 -11.75 -18.27 53.72
N VAL A 8 -10.84 -17.46 53.19
CA VAL A 8 -10.29 -16.28 53.87
C VAL A 8 -10.10 -15.14 52.86
N VAL A 9 -10.66 -13.96 53.16
CA VAL A 9 -10.31 -12.68 52.53
C VAL A 9 -9.38 -11.93 53.48
N GLY A 10 -8.27 -11.37 52.99
CA GLY A 10 -7.29 -10.67 53.81
C GLY A 10 -6.41 -9.70 53.01
N ARG A 11 -6.73 -8.41 53.05
CA ARG A 11 -6.02 -7.31 52.37
C ARG A 11 -4.79 -6.81 53.16
N LEU A 12 -3.81 -6.24 52.45
CA LEU A 12 -2.62 -5.51 52.93
C LEU A 12 -1.56 -6.36 53.69
N ARG A 13 -0.24 -6.21 53.45
CA ARG A 13 0.50 -4.99 53.11
C ARG A 13 1.81 -5.26 52.33
N ALA A 14 2.19 -4.27 51.50
CA ALA A 14 3.30 -4.23 50.56
C ALA A 14 4.69 -4.77 50.98
N LEU A 15 5.41 -5.25 49.96
CA LEU A 15 6.87 -5.17 49.82
C LEU A 15 7.16 -4.70 48.38
N VAL A 16 8.17 -3.85 48.17
CA VAL A 16 8.48 -3.19 46.87
C VAL A 16 9.84 -3.64 46.36
N LEU A 17 9.95 -3.95 45.06
CA LEU A 17 11.14 -4.00 44.18
C LEU A 17 10.84 -4.85 42.92
N PRO A 18 11.49 -4.58 41.77
CA PRO A 18 11.49 -3.36 40.96
C PRO A 18 10.76 -3.59 39.61
N GLY A 19 10.81 -2.62 38.70
CA GLY A 19 10.02 -2.62 37.46
C GLY A 19 10.24 -3.84 36.54
N ALA A 20 9.15 -4.33 35.97
CA ALA A 20 9.17 -5.15 34.76
C ALA A 20 9.17 -4.20 33.55
N MET A 21 10.19 -4.30 32.71
CA MET A 21 10.21 -3.65 31.40
C MET A 21 9.21 -4.41 30.53
N LEU A 22 8.12 -3.75 30.13
CA LEU A 22 7.18 -4.30 29.15
C LEU A 22 7.89 -4.35 27.81
N LEU A 23 8.38 -5.54 27.47
CA LEU A 23 8.76 -5.87 26.11
C LEU A 23 7.46 -5.90 25.30
N PHE A 24 7.21 -4.84 24.54
CA PHE A 24 6.30 -4.91 23.41
C PHE A 24 6.74 -6.09 22.53
N ALA A 25 5.81 -6.97 22.18
CA ALA A 25 6.06 -7.91 21.11
C ALA A 25 6.18 -7.09 19.80
N PRO A 26 7.20 -7.31 18.96
CA PRO A 26 7.22 -6.71 17.64
C PRO A 26 5.99 -7.18 16.83
N PRO A 27 5.55 -6.41 15.82
CA PRO A 27 4.49 -6.84 14.92
C PRO A 27 4.83 -8.19 14.27
N ALA A 28 3.80 -8.91 13.84
CA ALA A 28 3.93 -10.24 13.27
C ALA A 28 4.52 -10.17 11.85
N ALA A 29 5.85 -10.28 11.76
CA ALA A 29 6.59 -10.29 10.49
C ALA A 29 5.93 -11.20 9.43
N ALA A 30 5.94 -10.71 8.18
CA ALA A 30 5.31 -11.36 7.04
C ALA A 30 5.62 -12.87 6.98
N GLN A 31 4.57 -13.69 6.95
CA GLN A 31 4.74 -15.14 7.01
C GLN A 31 5.39 -15.66 5.72
N PRO A 32 6.47 -16.46 5.80
CA PRO A 32 7.21 -16.88 4.63
C PRO A 32 6.39 -17.86 3.77
N THR A 33 6.34 -17.60 2.47
CA THR A 33 5.69 -18.46 1.47
C THR A 33 6.33 -19.84 1.48
N VAL A 34 5.49 -20.88 1.51
CA VAL A 34 5.95 -22.27 1.38
C VAL A 34 5.88 -22.66 -0.10
N PHE A 35 7.03 -22.76 -0.73
CA PHE A 35 7.19 -23.27 -2.09
C PHE A 35 7.21 -24.78 -2.07
N ASP A 36 6.41 -25.41 -2.93
CA ASP A 36 6.21 -26.86 -2.91
C ASP A 36 7.34 -27.62 -3.63
N ALA A 37 7.44 -28.93 -3.39
CA ALA A 37 8.47 -29.76 -4.01
C ALA A 37 8.30 -29.81 -5.55
N GLY A 38 9.37 -29.52 -6.28
CA GLY A 38 9.35 -29.38 -7.75
C GLY A 38 9.49 -27.95 -8.26
N SER A 39 9.34 -26.93 -7.40
CA SER A 39 9.64 -25.52 -7.69
C SER A 39 11.09 -25.33 -8.17
N TYR A 40 11.34 -24.35 -9.04
CA TYR A 40 12.68 -24.01 -9.53
C TYR A 40 13.24 -22.78 -8.82
N ILE A 41 14.52 -22.84 -8.43
CA ILE A 41 15.28 -21.76 -7.82
C ILE A 41 16.39 -21.35 -8.78
N ILE A 42 16.45 -20.08 -9.15
CA ILE A 42 17.56 -19.46 -9.88
C ILE A 42 18.46 -18.80 -8.82
N PRO A 43 19.63 -19.38 -8.47
CA PRO A 43 20.53 -18.79 -7.48
C PRO A 43 21.10 -17.48 -8.00
N MET A 44 21.23 -16.50 -7.09
CA MET A 44 21.85 -15.18 -7.35
C MET A 44 23.10 -14.97 -6.47
N ASP A 45 23.72 -16.09 -6.06
CA ASP A 45 24.91 -16.19 -5.22
C ASP A 45 26.15 -16.65 -5.99
N THR A 46 27.32 -16.35 -5.44
CA THR A 46 28.65 -16.67 -6.00
C THR A 46 29.11 -18.10 -5.74
N ASP A 47 28.33 -18.95 -5.05
CA ASP A 47 28.65 -20.39 -4.93
C ASP A 47 28.19 -21.18 -6.17
N TYR A 48 27.08 -20.76 -6.80
CA TYR A 48 26.48 -21.44 -7.95
C TYR A 48 26.37 -20.60 -9.23
N GLN A 49 26.30 -19.27 -9.13
CA GLN A 49 26.01 -18.39 -10.27
C GLN A 49 27.16 -17.45 -10.67
N ASP A 50 28.38 -17.66 -10.15
CA ASP A 50 29.51 -16.72 -10.29
C ASP A 50 29.87 -16.35 -11.75
N GLU A 51 29.91 -17.34 -12.66
CA GLU A 51 30.11 -17.14 -14.11
C GLU A 51 28.81 -16.79 -14.89
N GLY A 52 27.64 -16.99 -14.26
CA GLY A 52 26.32 -16.98 -14.91
C GLY A 52 25.38 -15.85 -14.53
N MET A 53 25.75 -15.00 -13.58
CA MET A 53 24.86 -14.04 -12.91
C MET A 53 24.09 -13.13 -13.87
N LEU A 54 24.79 -12.52 -14.83
CA LEU A 54 24.16 -11.60 -15.78
C LEU A 54 23.14 -12.35 -16.66
N LYS A 55 23.43 -13.61 -17.05
CA LYS A 55 22.52 -14.48 -17.79
C LYS A 55 21.34 -14.99 -16.96
N ALA A 56 21.35 -14.86 -15.63
CA ALA A 56 20.22 -15.18 -14.78
C ALA A 56 19.05 -14.21 -15.03
N PHE A 57 19.33 -12.90 -15.09
CA PHE A 57 18.34 -11.88 -15.41
C PHE A 57 17.74 -12.06 -16.82
N GLY A 58 18.55 -12.51 -17.78
CA GLY A 58 18.05 -12.89 -19.10
C GLY A 58 17.07 -14.07 -19.06
N LEU A 59 17.33 -15.09 -18.24
CA LEU A 59 16.39 -16.19 -18.02
C LEU A 59 15.08 -15.70 -17.37
N VAL A 60 15.17 -14.88 -16.31
CA VAL A 60 14.00 -14.26 -15.66
C VAL A 60 13.17 -13.45 -16.66
N PHE A 61 13.81 -12.61 -17.48
CA PHE A 61 13.14 -11.87 -18.55
C PHE A 61 12.46 -12.80 -19.56
N GLN A 62 13.09 -13.90 -19.97
CA GLN A 62 12.47 -14.86 -20.90
C GLN A 62 11.30 -15.64 -20.29
N LEU A 63 11.32 -15.93 -18.98
CA LEU A 63 10.20 -16.55 -18.26
C LEU A 63 9.02 -15.59 -18.21
N LEU A 64 9.24 -14.35 -17.75
CA LEU A 64 8.22 -13.30 -17.66
C LEU A 64 7.67 -12.87 -19.03
N ALA A 65 8.49 -12.90 -20.08
CA ALA A 65 8.05 -12.67 -21.48
C ALA A 65 7.30 -13.87 -22.10
N SER A 66 7.15 -14.96 -21.35
CA SER A 66 6.45 -16.19 -21.75
C SER A 66 5.30 -16.55 -20.81
N ASP A 67 4.76 -15.57 -20.06
CA ASP A 67 3.62 -15.74 -19.14
C ASP A 67 3.91 -16.70 -17.96
N VAL A 68 5.17 -16.78 -17.51
CA VAL A 68 5.59 -17.56 -16.34
C VAL A 68 5.90 -16.64 -15.17
N ARG A 69 5.11 -16.76 -14.09
CA ARG A 69 5.32 -16.04 -12.82
C ARG A 69 6.69 -16.35 -12.21
N VAL A 70 7.34 -15.32 -11.67
CA VAL A 70 8.63 -15.42 -10.96
C VAL A 70 8.58 -14.64 -9.66
N HIS A 71 8.82 -15.30 -8.54
CA HIS A 71 8.94 -14.69 -7.22
C HIS A 71 10.38 -14.23 -7.00
N TRP A 72 10.59 -12.98 -6.57
CA TRP A 72 11.88 -12.50 -6.08
C TRP A 72 11.91 -12.69 -4.56
N VAL A 73 12.83 -13.52 -4.07
CA VAL A 73 12.79 -14.09 -2.72
C VAL A 73 13.94 -13.58 -1.88
N ILE A 74 13.63 -12.92 -0.77
CA ILE A 74 14.59 -12.14 0.04
C ILE A 74 14.15 -12.16 1.49
N LEU A 75 15.10 -12.24 2.43
CA LEU A 75 14.83 -12.17 3.86
C LEU A 75 14.93 -10.72 4.38
N PRO A 76 13.84 -10.10 4.86
CA PRO A 76 13.89 -8.76 5.46
C PRO A 76 14.80 -8.71 6.70
N GLY A 77 15.45 -7.57 6.93
CA GLY A 77 16.37 -7.33 8.05
C GLY A 77 17.66 -8.15 8.04
N LYS A 78 18.01 -8.80 6.92
CA LYS A 78 19.28 -9.52 6.75
C LYS A 78 20.46 -8.56 6.54
N SER A 79 21.68 -9.01 6.82
CA SER A 79 22.89 -8.28 6.41
C SER A 79 23.20 -8.54 4.93
N MET A 80 23.92 -7.63 4.28
CA MET A 80 24.49 -7.88 2.95
C MET A 80 25.38 -9.15 2.99
N GLY A 81 25.09 -10.12 2.11
CA GLY A 81 25.77 -11.42 2.10
C GLY A 81 25.25 -12.48 3.09
N ASP A 82 24.16 -12.22 3.83
CA ASP A 82 23.41 -13.28 4.53
C ASP A 82 22.47 -14.03 3.57
N ALA A 83 22.01 -15.21 4.00
CA ALA A 83 21.14 -16.09 3.23
C ALA A 83 19.64 -15.71 3.33
N ASP A 84 18.99 -15.66 2.17
CA ASP A 84 17.57 -15.37 1.99
C ASP A 84 16.69 -16.55 2.41
N PHE A 85 17.15 -17.78 2.11
CA PHE A 85 16.57 -19.01 2.63
C PHE A 85 17.54 -20.18 2.52
N VAL A 86 17.19 -21.30 3.15
CA VAL A 86 17.95 -22.57 3.07
C VAL A 86 17.08 -23.65 2.46
N ALA A 87 17.50 -24.22 1.33
CA ALA A 87 16.78 -25.29 0.64
C ALA A 87 17.68 -26.46 0.22
N SER A 88 17.06 -27.59 -0.12
CA SER A 88 17.74 -28.75 -0.72
C SER A 88 17.11 -29.09 -2.06
N ALA A 89 17.96 -29.26 -3.08
CA ALA A 89 17.56 -29.25 -4.47
C ALA A 89 18.48 -30.14 -5.32
N VAL A 90 18.21 -30.20 -6.63
CA VAL A 90 19.08 -30.81 -7.63
C VAL A 90 19.26 -29.82 -8.77
N ASP A 91 20.50 -29.56 -9.18
CA ASP A 91 20.77 -28.73 -10.36
C ASP A 91 20.20 -29.38 -11.64
N VAL A 92 19.47 -28.59 -12.43
CA VAL A 92 18.65 -29.04 -13.56
C VAL A 92 19.50 -29.48 -14.74
N GLU A 93 20.64 -28.83 -15.01
CA GLU A 93 21.50 -29.21 -16.15
C GLU A 93 22.38 -30.43 -15.82
N THR A 94 23.06 -30.40 -14.67
CA THR A 94 24.09 -31.40 -14.32
C THR A 94 23.55 -32.60 -13.53
N GLY A 95 22.38 -32.46 -12.90
CA GLY A 95 21.85 -33.44 -11.95
C GLY A 95 22.62 -33.52 -10.63
N ALA A 96 23.42 -32.50 -10.29
CA ALA A 96 24.19 -32.46 -9.05
C ALA A 96 23.30 -32.15 -7.83
N PRO A 97 23.46 -32.85 -6.69
CA PRO A 97 22.67 -32.60 -5.49
C PRO A 97 23.16 -31.34 -4.76
N VAL A 98 22.22 -30.45 -4.45
CA VAL A 98 22.39 -29.22 -3.65
C VAL A 98 21.79 -29.50 -2.26
N VAL A 99 22.60 -29.47 -1.21
CA VAL A 99 22.23 -30.03 0.10
C VAL A 99 22.27 -28.95 1.17
N ALA A 100 21.09 -28.48 1.61
CA ALA A 100 20.91 -27.41 2.59
C ALA A 100 21.76 -26.17 2.27
N HIS A 101 21.70 -25.71 1.02
CA HIS A 101 22.39 -24.50 0.56
C HIS A 101 21.66 -23.26 1.07
N GLY A 102 22.43 -22.28 1.55
CA GLY A 102 21.93 -20.95 1.90
C GLY A 102 22.05 -20.04 0.69
N TYR A 103 20.94 -19.85 -0.02
CA TYR A 103 20.85 -19.01 -1.21
C TYR A 103 20.96 -17.54 -0.80
N ARG A 104 21.69 -16.74 -1.56
CA ARG A 104 21.96 -15.32 -1.24
C ARG A 104 21.69 -14.41 -2.43
N GLY A 105 21.70 -13.10 -2.16
CA GLY A 105 21.64 -12.05 -3.15
C GLY A 105 20.31 -11.99 -3.90
N GLY A 106 19.19 -12.30 -3.23
CA GLY A 106 17.86 -12.27 -3.84
C GLY A 106 17.67 -13.30 -4.94
N PRO A 107 17.74 -14.61 -4.63
CA PRO A 107 17.37 -15.66 -5.58
C PRO A 107 15.95 -15.46 -6.14
N PHE A 108 15.75 -15.90 -7.37
CA PHE A 108 14.42 -15.96 -7.98
C PHE A 108 13.85 -17.38 -7.87
N VAL A 109 12.53 -17.50 -7.69
CA VAL A 109 11.83 -18.78 -7.56
C VAL A 109 10.62 -18.83 -8.50
N VAL A 110 10.48 -19.93 -9.24
CA VAL A 110 9.25 -20.28 -9.97
C VAL A 110 8.56 -21.39 -9.19
N ASP A 111 7.30 -21.20 -8.82
CA ASP A 111 6.57 -22.21 -8.04
C ASP A 111 6.32 -23.49 -8.85
N SER A 112 6.12 -24.59 -8.13
CA SER A 112 5.61 -25.88 -8.60
C SER A 112 4.41 -25.80 -9.57
N ALA A 113 3.53 -24.80 -9.42
CA ALA A 113 2.39 -24.56 -10.30
C ALA A 113 2.83 -24.16 -11.72
N ASP A 114 3.72 -23.18 -11.82
CA ASP A 114 4.21 -22.60 -13.08
C ASP A 114 5.41 -23.38 -13.68
N ALA A 115 5.99 -24.31 -12.91
CA ALA A 115 7.14 -25.14 -13.27
C ALA A 115 6.97 -25.96 -14.57
N ALA A 116 5.73 -26.31 -14.95
CA ALA A 116 5.46 -27.08 -16.17
C ALA A 116 5.83 -26.31 -17.44
N ASP A 117 5.55 -25.00 -17.47
CA ASP A 117 5.76 -24.11 -18.62
C ASP A 117 7.13 -23.40 -18.55
N ALA A 118 7.68 -23.25 -17.33
CA ALA A 118 9.05 -22.78 -17.11
C ALA A 118 10.13 -23.75 -17.64
N LEU A 119 9.97 -25.06 -17.43
CA LEU A 119 11.02 -26.05 -17.74
C LEU A 119 11.47 -26.06 -19.23
N PRO A 120 10.58 -25.96 -20.23
CA PRO A 120 10.99 -25.79 -21.64
C PRO A 120 11.89 -24.57 -21.88
N ILE A 121 11.61 -23.44 -21.20
CA ILE A 121 12.35 -22.18 -21.34
C ILE A 121 13.73 -22.30 -20.69
N ILE A 122 13.77 -22.78 -19.44
CA ILE A 122 15.01 -23.09 -18.69
C ILE A 122 15.93 -24.00 -19.51
N THR A 123 15.39 -25.11 -20.03
CA THR A 123 16.14 -26.09 -20.82
C THR A 123 16.67 -25.49 -22.13
N ALA A 124 15.90 -24.61 -22.78
CA ALA A 124 16.32 -23.94 -24.00
C ALA A 124 17.41 -22.88 -23.75
N TRP A 125 17.35 -22.18 -22.61
CA TRP A 125 18.32 -21.16 -22.21
C TRP A 125 19.68 -21.76 -21.82
N GLN A 126 19.67 -22.77 -20.94
CA GLN A 126 20.89 -23.49 -20.50
C GLN A 126 21.63 -24.16 -21.67
N ALA A 127 20.93 -24.53 -22.75
CA ALA A 127 21.55 -25.08 -23.96
C ALA A 127 22.47 -24.09 -24.71
N SER A 128 22.47 -22.80 -24.37
CA SER A 128 23.34 -21.77 -24.95
C SER A 128 24.01 -20.82 -23.95
N HIS A 129 23.62 -20.84 -22.67
CA HIS A 129 24.09 -19.89 -21.65
C HIS A 129 24.47 -20.60 -20.35
N THR A 130 25.54 -20.16 -19.70
CA THR A 130 25.90 -20.60 -18.34
C THR A 130 24.92 -19.98 -17.34
N THR A 131 24.00 -20.77 -16.81
CA THR A 131 23.12 -20.41 -15.67
C THR A 131 22.77 -21.67 -14.89
N ALA A 132 23.09 -21.73 -13.59
CA ALA A 132 22.55 -22.76 -12.72
C ALA A 132 21.05 -22.50 -12.49
N VAL A 133 20.28 -23.58 -12.36
CA VAL A 133 18.88 -23.56 -11.94
C VAL A 133 18.65 -24.84 -11.14
N HIS A 134 18.13 -24.73 -9.93
CA HIS A 134 18.01 -25.86 -9.00
C HIS A 134 16.53 -26.22 -8.80
N GLN A 135 16.15 -27.49 -8.96
CA GLN A 135 14.80 -27.96 -8.65
C GLN A 135 14.70 -28.41 -7.19
N ALA A 136 13.80 -27.81 -6.41
CA ALA A 136 13.58 -28.14 -5.01
C ALA A 136 13.10 -29.60 -4.85
N GLY A 137 13.79 -30.37 -4.00
CA GLY A 137 13.51 -31.81 -3.82
C GLY A 137 12.46 -32.13 -2.76
N GLU A 138 12.20 -31.18 -1.87
CA GLU A 138 11.22 -31.18 -0.78
C GLU A 138 10.72 -29.72 -0.63
N PRO A 139 9.56 -29.45 0.01
CA PRO A 139 9.07 -28.08 0.19
C PRO A 139 10.00 -27.23 1.07
N PHE A 140 10.04 -25.92 0.82
CA PHE A 140 10.84 -24.96 1.60
C PHE A 140 10.06 -23.66 1.85
N ALA A 141 10.38 -22.96 2.94
CA ALA A 141 9.76 -21.68 3.28
C ALA A 141 10.75 -20.53 3.01
N ALA A 142 10.29 -19.46 2.37
CA ALA A 142 11.08 -18.27 2.10
C ALA A 142 10.19 -17.02 1.92
N THR A 143 10.68 -15.84 2.30
CA THR A 143 9.91 -14.59 2.19
C THR A 143 10.00 -14.02 0.78
N VAL A 144 8.84 -13.66 0.22
CA VAL A 144 8.74 -13.08 -1.13
C VAL A 144 8.74 -11.56 -1.03
N SER A 145 9.65 -10.89 -1.72
CA SER A 145 9.73 -9.43 -1.78
C SER A 145 8.90 -8.85 -2.94
N LYS A 146 8.91 -9.52 -4.11
CA LYS A 146 8.05 -9.20 -5.25
C LYS A 146 7.54 -10.47 -5.91
N VAL A 147 6.30 -10.48 -6.38
CA VAL A 147 5.83 -11.45 -7.38
C VAL A 147 5.81 -10.75 -8.72
N MET A 148 6.51 -11.29 -9.71
CA MET A 148 6.62 -10.72 -11.05
C MET A 148 5.84 -11.58 -12.04
N VAL A 149 5.07 -10.96 -12.93
CA VAL A 149 4.19 -11.66 -13.90
C VAL A 149 4.28 -11.13 -15.34
N ALA A 150 4.97 -10.01 -15.61
CA ALA A 150 5.29 -9.59 -16.98
C ALA A 150 6.73 -9.10 -17.13
N ALA A 151 7.29 -9.21 -18.33
CA ALA A 151 8.59 -8.61 -18.64
C ALA A 151 8.43 -7.09 -18.88
N PRO A 152 9.37 -6.25 -18.38
CA PRO A 152 9.32 -4.80 -18.54
C PRO A 152 9.46 -4.39 -20.01
N THR A 153 8.71 -3.37 -20.43
CA THR A 153 8.91 -2.74 -21.75
C THR A 153 9.91 -1.59 -21.60
N ILE A 154 11.08 -1.77 -22.23
CA ILE A 154 12.27 -0.93 -21.99
C ILE A 154 12.47 0.08 -23.13
N ALA A 155 12.64 1.36 -22.76
CA ALA A 155 13.15 2.42 -23.60
C ALA A 155 14.57 2.83 -23.14
N VAL A 156 15.45 3.08 -24.11
CA VAL A 156 16.83 3.54 -23.87
C VAL A 156 17.00 4.91 -24.53
N TYR A 157 17.54 5.88 -23.79
CA TYR A 157 17.82 7.20 -24.35
C TYR A 157 19.06 7.14 -25.24
N ALA A 158 18.89 7.47 -26.52
CA ALA A 158 19.98 7.57 -27.49
C ALA A 158 20.79 8.87 -27.29
N ASP A 159 21.49 8.93 -26.14
CA ASP A 159 22.30 10.06 -25.69
C ASP A 159 23.70 10.13 -26.34
N GLY A 160 24.06 9.12 -27.16
CA GLY A 160 25.36 8.93 -27.77
C GLY A 160 26.22 7.89 -27.06
N ASN A 161 25.76 7.36 -25.92
CA ASN A 161 26.35 6.25 -25.18
C ASN A 161 25.33 5.15 -24.85
N GLU A 162 24.18 5.08 -25.55
CA GLU A 162 23.20 4.00 -25.43
C GLU A 162 23.79 2.59 -25.55
N GLY A 163 24.91 2.47 -26.28
CA GLY A 163 25.71 1.25 -26.37
C GLY A 163 26.20 0.68 -25.02
N ILE A 164 26.23 1.47 -23.94
CA ILE A 164 26.53 0.98 -22.58
C ILE A 164 25.40 0.08 -22.08
N ALA A 165 24.15 0.54 -22.17
CA ALA A 165 22.98 -0.27 -21.89
C ALA A 165 22.91 -1.49 -22.83
N HIS A 166 23.25 -1.31 -24.12
CA HIS A 166 23.27 -2.42 -25.09
C HIS A 166 24.31 -3.50 -24.71
N ASP A 167 25.52 -3.11 -24.25
CA ASP A 167 26.53 -4.05 -23.76
C ASP A 167 26.03 -4.81 -22.51
N TYR A 168 25.32 -4.13 -21.59
CA TYR A 168 24.68 -4.76 -20.42
C TYR A 168 23.54 -5.72 -20.83
N PHE A 169 22.70 -5.34 -21.79
CA PHE A 169 21.64 -6.21 -22.32
C PHE A 169 22.19 -7.40 -23.10
N GLU A 170 23.25 -7.27 -23.90
CA GLU A 170 23.92 -8.42 -24.55
C GLU A 170 24.55 -9.34 -23.50
N ALA A 171 25.14 -8.79 -22.43
CA ALA A 171 25.64 -9.56 -21.30
C ALA A 171 24.52 -10.36 -20.61
N ALA A 172 23.34 -9.78 -20.41
CA ALA A 172 22.16 -10.50 -19.92
C ALA A 172 21.53 -11.45 -20.94
N GLY A 173 21.65 -11.17 -22.24
CA GLY A 173 20.93 -11.87 -23.31
C GLY A 173 19.52 -11.33 -23.55
N ILE A 174 19.26 -10.09 -23.14
CA ILE A 174 18.01 -9.35 -23.40
C ILE A 174 18.16 -8.63 -24.74
N SER A 175 17.09 -8.60 -25.55
CA SER A 175 17.09 -7.91 -26.85
C SER A 175 15.74 -7.25 -27.18
N ALA A 176 14.93 -6.98 -26.16
CA ALA A 176 13.59 -6.41 -26.26
C ALA A 176 13.57 -5.01 -25.60
N TYR A 177 14.23 -4.06 -26.23
CA TYR A 177 14.32 -2.66 -25.83
C TYR A 177 14.21 -1.74 -27.06
N THR A 178 13.90 -0.46 -26.86
CA THR A 178 13.72 0.53 -27.93
C THR A 178 14.58 1.77 -27.69
N ASP A 179 15.43 2.13 -28.66
CA ASP A 179 16.19 3.38 -28.60
C ASP A 179 15.30 4.60 -28.96
N LEU A 180 15.25 5.61 -28.09
CA LEU A 180 14.54 6.88 -28.29
C LEU A 180 15.54 8.04 -28.38
N THR A 181 15.52 8.79 -29.47
CA THR A 181 16.35 10.01 -29.62
C THR A 181 15.75 11.21 -28.87
N ARG A 182 16.54 12.27 -28.64
CA ARG A 182 16.06 13.54 -28.03
C ARG A 182 14.79 14.09 -28.69
N ASP A 183 14.78 14.14 -30.02
CA ASP A 183 13.63 14.64 -30.79
C ASP A 183 12.39 13.72 -30.70
N GLN A 184 12.54 12.48 -30.21
CA GLN A 184 11.43 11.58 -29.88
C GLN A 184 10.99 11.75 -28.43
N VAL A 185 11.90 11.71 -27.46
CA VAL A 185 11.56 11.86 -26.03
C VAL A 185 10.98 13.23 -25.72
N ARG A 186 11.40 14.30 -26.43
CA ARG A 186 10.83 15.64 -26.28
C ARG A 186 9.37 15.77 -26.73
N GLY A 187 8.91 14.92 -27.66
CA GLY A 187 7.64 15.15 -28.37
C GLY A 187 7.66 16.38 -29.29
N PRO A 188 6.53 16.68 -29.97
CA PRO A 188 6.36 17.90 -30.75
C PRO A 188 6.19 19.20 -29.92
N SER A 189 5.76 19.16 -28.66
CA SER A 189 5.48 20.36 -27.83
C SER A 189 6.70 20.96 -27.12
N ASP A 190 6.47 22.01 -26.32
CA ASP A 190 7.30 22.45 -25.17
C ASP A 190 6.37 22.93 -24.00
N LEU A 191 5.15 22.37 -23.93
CA LEU A 191 4.00 22.85 -23.13
C LEU A 191 3.00 21.74 -22.74
N VAL A 192 3.28 20.52 -23.18
CA VAL A 192 2.49 19.29 -23.08
C VAL A 192 3.59 18.24 -22.95
N HIS A 193 3.69 17.63 -21.78
CA HIS A 193 4.86 16.84 -21.37
C HIS A 193 4.56 15.33 -21.38
N ASP A 194 3.48 14.99 -22.09
CA ASP A 194 2.89 13.69 -22.35
C ASP A 194 2.70 13.48 -23.87
N ASP A 195 3.47 14.18 -24.72
CA ASP A 195 3.40 14.05 -26.21
C ASP A 195 4.68 13.51 -26.89
N GLY A 196 5.71 13.21 -26.11
CA GLY A 196 6.89 12.46 -26.53
C GLY A 196 6.76 10.94 -26.55
N GLY A 197 7.81 10.31 -27.08
CA GLY A 197 7.87 8.87 -27.38
C GLY A 197 7.95 7.95 -26.15
N LEU A 198 7.86 8.49 -24.93
CA LEU A 198 7.62 7.72 -23.71
C LEU A 198 6.13 7.35 -23.56
N PHE A 199 5.25 8.10 -24.22
CA PHE A 199 3.79 8.01 -24.14
C PHE A 199 3.17 7.51 -25.45
N ASP A 200 1.85 7.40 -25.47
CA ASP A 200 1.05 7.11 -26.66
C ASP A 200 0.23 8.30 -27.16
N ALA A 201 -0.83 8.06 -27.93
CA ALA A 201 -1.64 9.12 -28.53
C ALA A 201 -2.66 9.75 -27.56
N ASP A 202 -2.87 9.12 -26.39
CA ASP A 202 -3.87 9.49 -25.39
C ASP A 202 -3.21 9.96 -24.07
N GLY A 203 -1.87 9.91 -23.98
CA GLY A 203 -1.07 10.35 -22.82
C GLY A 203 -0.64 9.22 -21.89
N ASP A 204 -0.95 7.96 -22.22
CA ASP A 204 -0.59 6.80 -21.39
C ASP A 204 0.87 6.34 -21.64
N PRO A 205 1.60 5.87 -20.61
CA PRO A 205 2.97 5.41 -20.76
C PRO A 205 3.07 4.17 -21.67
N ALA A 206 3.87 4.28 -22.73
CA ALA A 206 4.16 3.18 -23.64
C ALA A 206 5.22 2.21 -23.09
N PHE A 207 6.09 2.71 -22.20
CA PHE A 207 7.18 1.96 -21.58
C PHE A 207 6.99 1.85 -20.08
N CYS A 208 7.51 0.78 -19.48
CA CYS A 208 7.60 0.67 -18.03
C CYS A 208 8.93 1.21 -17.49
N GLU A 209 9.99 1.03 -18.29
CA GLU A 209 11.38 1.30 -17.93
C GLU A 209 11.97 2.30 -18.92
N PHE A 210 12.58 3.39 -18.43
CA PHE A 210 13.36 4.31 -19.25
C PHE A 210 14.78 4.47 -18.69
N MET A 211 15.80 4.40 -19.54
CA MET A 211 17.20 4.37 -19.09
C MET A 211 18.09 5.36 -19.88
N SER A 212 18.93 6.16 -19.21
CA SER A 212 19.98 6.98 -19.84
C SER A 212 21.35 6.73 -19.22
N MET A 213 22.39 6.66 -20.06
CA MET A 213 23.71 6.19 -19.66
C MET A 213 24.75 7.31 -19.53
N HIS A 214 24.58 8.41 -20.25
CA HIS A 214 25.58 9.47 -20.31
C HIS A 214 25.06 10.78 -20.95
N TRP A 215 23.80 11.16 -20.74
CA TRP A 215 23.31 12.42 -21.29
C TRP A 215 24.14 13.60 -20.80
N ALA A 216 24.68 14.40 -21.73
CA ALA A 216 25.68 15.39 -21.40
C ALA A 216 25.09 16.55 -20.58
N VAL A 217 25.69 16.86 -19.43
CA VAL A 217 25.30 18.00 -18.58
C VAL A 217 25.23 19.33 -19.34
N ALA A 218 26.14 19.54 -20.29
CA ALA A 218 26.16 20.71 -21.17
C ALA A 218 25.06 20.73 -22.27
N ASP A 219 24.18 19.73 -22.28
CA ASP A 219 23.01 19.62 -23.16
C ASP A 219 21.68 19.87 -22.44
N ARG A 220 21.61 19.81 -21.09
CA ARG A 220 20.35 19.99 -20.35
C ARG A 220 19.74 21.39 -20.53
N ASN A 221 20.59 22.42 -20.54
CA ASN A 221 20.21 23.82 -20.82
C ASN A 221 20.21 24.17 -22.33
N ARG A 222 20.17 23.18 -23.25
CA ARG A 222 19.98 23.44 -24.69
C ARG A 222 18.50 23.40 -25.05
N VAL A 223 18.15 23.98 -26.19
CA VAL A 223 16.78 23.90 -26.75
C VAL A 223 16.35 22.43 -26.82
N GLY A 224 15.24 22.11 -26.14
CA GLY A 224 14.71 20.75 -26.05
C GLY A 224 15.39 19.84 -25.02
N GLY A 225 16.26 20.35 -24.15
CA GLY A 225 16.83 19.62 -23.01
C GLY A 225 15.91 19.63 -21.79
N GLU A 226 15.53 20.83 -21.34
CA GLU A 226 14.59 21.07 -20.22
C GLU A 226 13.24 20.34 -20.42
N GLU A 227 12.81 20.19 -21.67
CA GLU A 227 11.58 19.48 -22.05
C GLU A 227 11.71 17.95 -21.94
N VAL A 228 12.88 17.37 -22.26
CA VAL A 228 13.12 15.93 -22.04
C VAL A 228 13.09 15.60 -20.54
N VAL A 229 13.44 16.53 -19.67
CA VAL A 229 13.31 16.35 -18.21
C VAL A 229 11.85 16.51 -17.78
N ALA A 230 11.08 17.40 -18.40
CA ALA A 230 9.64 17.53 -18.15
C ALA A 230 8.85 16.28 -18.56
N GLU A 231 9.17 15.70 -19.72
CA GLU A 231 8.62 14.43 -20.21
C GLU A 231 8.96 13.26 -19.28
N VAL A 232 10.22 13.15 -18.82
CA VAL A 232 10.60 12.11 -17.84
C VAL A 232 9.92 12.32 -16.48
N ARG A 233 9.75 13.56 -16.01
CA ARG A 233 9.00 13.83 -14.77
C ARG A 233 7.54 13.41 -14.91
N SER A 234 6.94 13.66 -16.07
CA SER A 234 5.56 13.31 -16.38
C SER A 234 5.38 11.79 -16.52
N PHE A 235 6.39 11.10 -17.07
CA PHE A 235 6.43 9.64 -17.18
C PHE A 235 6.46 8.98 -15.79
N LEU A 236 7.06 9.66 -14.81
CA LEU A 236 7.08 9.29 -13.39
C LEU A 236 5.82 9.71 -12.61
N GLN A 237 4.83 10.35 -13.25
CA GLN A 237 3.44 10.47 -12.73
C GLN A 237 2.59 9.23 -13.06
N PHE A 238 3.26 8.13 -13.41
CA PHE A 238 2.72 6.79 -13.58
C PHE A 238 3.65 5.81 -12.86
N ARG A 239 3.23 4.57 -12.57
CA ARG A 239 4.06 3.56 -11.87
C ARG A 239 5.09 2.89 -12.80
N THR A 240 5.93 3.73 -13.38
CA THR A 240 7.08 3.44 -14.22
C THR A 240 8.38 3.50 -13.40
N HIS A 241 9.51 3.26 -14.05
CA HIS A 241 10.83 3.48 -13.47
C HIS A 241 11.78 4.20 -14.44
N PHE A 242 12.63 5.06 -13.89
CA PHE A 242 13.67 5.78 -14.61
C PHE A 242 15.07 5.49 -14.03
N PHE A 243 15.96 4.96 -14.86
CA PHE A 243 17.37 4.72 -14.53
C PHE A 243 18.30 5.77 -15.15
N ALA A 244 19.25 6.30 -14.38
CA ALA A 244 20.35 7.11 -14.91
C ALA A 244 21.74 6.70 -14.39
N GLU A 245 22.74 6.63 -15.28
CA GLU A 245 24.15 6.38 -14.97
C GLU A 245 25.03 7.59 -15.34
N CYS A 246 26.11 7.82 -14.58
CA CYS A 246 27.11 8.87 -14.85
C CYS A 246 26.45 10.25 -15.11
N GLN A 247 26.88 10.96 -16.16
CA GLN A 247 26.37 12.28 -16.55
C GLN A 247 24.86 12.38 -16.69
N ALA A 248 24.15 11.28 -16.94
CA ALA A 248 22.70 11.31 -16.99
C ALA A 248 22.10 11.75 -15.65
N VAL A 249 22.69 11.34 -14.51
CA VAL A 249 22.21 11.72 -13.16
C VAL A 249 22.24 13.24 -13.00
N ASN A 250 23.38 13.89 -13.22
CA ASN A 250 23.50 15.35 -13.15
C ASN A 250 22.77 16.06 -14.30
N ALA A 251 22.56 15.42 -15.46
CA ALA A 251 21.83 16.03 -16.57
C ALA A 251 20.31 16.03 -16.34
N PHE A 252 19.75 15.04 -15.63
CA PHE A 252 18.33 14.97 -15.27
C PHE A 252 18.04 15.61 -13.90
N GLU A 253 18.77 15.25 -12.84
CA GLU A 253 18.49 15.75 -11.48
C GLU A 253 18.75 17.26 -11.36
N ASN A 254 19.89 17.74 -11.85
CA ASN A 254 20.28 19.15 -11.68
C ASN A 254 19.75 20.06 -12.80
N ALA A 255 18.66 19.69 -13.45
CA ALA A 255 18.01 20.44 -14.52
C ALA A 255 16.73 21.16 -14.06
N VAL A 256 16.24 22.08 -14.89
CA VAL A 256 14.85 22.56 -14.78
C VAL A 256 13.91 21.38 -14.96
N ASN A 257 12.89 21.28 -14.11
CA ASN A 257 11.98 20.13 -13.98
C ASN A 257 12.63 18.83 -13.45
N GLY A 258 13.92 18.86 -13.09
CA GLY A 258 14.64 17.81 -12.36
C GLY A 258 14.32 17.83 -10.86
N LEU A 259 15.29 17.53 -10.00
CA LEU A 259 15.09 17.41 -8.55
C LEU A 259 14.05 16.31 -8.24
N LEU A 260 14.30 15.10 -8.75
CA LEU A 260 13.43 13.93 -8.61
C LEU A 260 13.61 13.24 -7.25
N LEU A 261 14.83 13.22 -6.69
CA LEU A 261 15.14 12.57 -5.41
C LEU A 261 15.68 13.53 -4.34
N THR A 262 16.17 14.71 -4.75
CA THR A 262 16.82 15.71 -3.89
C THR A 262 16.05 17.02 -3.82
N THR A 263 16.34 17.86 -2.82
CA THR A 263 15.78 19.21 -2.68
C THR A 263 16.43 20.25 -3.60
N SER A 264 17.76 20.23 -3.75
CA SER A 264 18.50 21.22 -4.57
C SER A 264 19.58 20.62 -5.51
N GLY A 265 19.57 19.30 -5.72
CA GLY A 265 20.46 18.62 -6.65
C GLY A 265 21.78 18.14 -6.04
N PHE A 266 22.61 17.50 -6.86
CA PHE A 266 23.90 16.91 -6.47
C PHE A 266 25.12 17.77 -6.79
N VAL A 267 26.13 17.67 -5.92
CA VAL A 267 27.53 17.99 -6.19
C VAL A 267 28.25 16.72 -6.65
N ILE A 268 29.16 16.82 -7.62
CA ILE A 268 29.94 15.66 -8.10
C ILE A 268 31.19 15.45 -7.25
N THR A 269 31.40 14.22 -6.79
CA THR A 269 32.46 13.83 -5.85
C THR A 269 33.29 12.64 -6.34
N ASP A 270 34.29 12.25 -5.54
CA ASP A 270 35.25 11.17 -5.84
C ASP A 270 34.68 9.78 -5.47
N ASP A 271 35.41 8.68 -5.70
CA ASP A 271 34.92 7.35 -5.31
C ASP A 271 34.92 7.17 -3.77
N PRO A 272 33.83 6.69 -3.13
CA PRO A 272 33.83 6.31 -1.71
C PRO A 272 34.71 5.08 -1.43
N ASP A 273 35.53 5.12 -0.37
CA ASP A 273 36.35 4.01 0.14
C ASP A 273 36.57 4.15 1.67
N PRO A 274 35.83 3.41 2.53
CA PRO A 274 34.98 2.26 2.26
C PRO A 274 33.50 2.60 2.00
N ILE A 275 32.76 1.62 1.46
CA ILE A 275 31.34 1.73 1.10
C ILE A 275 30.44 1.09 2.17
N ALA A 276 29.45 1.84 2.64
CA ALA A 276 28.32 1.39 3.44
C ALA A 276 27.11 1.02 2.55
N TYR A 277 26.22 0.18 3.08
CA TYR A 277 24.99 -0.25 2.41
C TYR A 277 23.79 0.04 3.32
N VAL A 278 22.87 0.87 2.87
CA VAL A 278 21.60 1.20 3.54
C VAL A 278 20.49 0.42 2.86
N ASN A 279 19.61 -0.20 3.65
CA ASN A 279 18.44 -0.95 3.18
C ASN A 279 18.82 -2.05 2.16
N SER A 280 19.86 -2.83 2.51
CA SER A 280 20.46 -3.88 1.66
C SER A 280 19.64 -5.17 1.51
N ASP A 281 18.49 -5.25 2.17
CA ASP A 281 17.52 -6.35 2.15
C ASP A 281 16.42 -6.17 1.08
N TYR A 282 16.50 -5.10 0.28
CA TYR A 282 15.60 -4.82 -0.84
C TYR A 282 16.03 -5.50 -2.13
N ALA A 283 15.05 -5.88 -2.95
CA ALA A 283 15.22 -6.52 -4.27
C ALA A 283 16.28 -5.88 -5.15
N PHE A 284 16.13 -4.59 -5.39
CA PHE A 284 17.01 -3.80 -6.25
C PHE A 284 18.41 -3.58 -5.67
N ALA A 285 18.55 -3.66 -4.34
CA ALA A 285 19.85 -3.62 -3.65
C ALA A 285 20.63 -4.95 -3.68
N GLN A 286 20.03 -6.04 -4.19
CA GLN A 286 20.58 -7.39 -3.96
C GLN A 286 21.88 -7.68 -4.71
N LEU A 287 22.95 -7.89 -3.93
CA LEU A 287 24.29 -8.29 -4.37
C LEU A 287 24.77 -9.54 -3.61
N ASP A 288 25.73 -10.26 -4.19
CA ASP A 288 26.57 -11.24 -3.50
C ASP A 288 27.99 -11.17 -4.10
N GLY A 289 29.02 -11.23 -3.25
CA GLY A 289 30.41 -10.96 -3.63
C GLY A 289 30.83 -9.49 -3.48
N PRO A 290 32.11 -9.17 -3.73
CA PRO A 290 32.65 -7.82 -3.55
C PRO A 290 32.12 -6.84 -4.60
N PHE A 291 32.00 -5.56 -4.22
CA PHE A 291 31.71 -4.43 -5.10
C PHE A 291 32.97 -3.55 -5.27
N GLN A 292 33.15 -2.94 -6.43
CA GLN A 292 34.12 -1.86 -6.66
C GLN A 292 33.54 -0.83 -7.64
N THR A 293 33.74 0.46 -7.37
CA THR A 293 33.37 1.53 -8.31
C THR A 293 34.19 1.43 -9.61
N VAL A 294 33.60 1.90 -10.70
CA VAL A 294 34.32 2.18 -11.95
C VAL A 294 34.37 3.67 -12.20
N GLY A 295 35.52 4.17 -12.63
CA GLY A 295 35.71 5.61 -12.87
C GLY A 295 34.78 6.15 -13.95
N GLY A 296 34.47 7.44 -13.87
CA GLY A 296 33.65 8.19 -14.82
C GLY A 296 34.01 9.67 -14.80
N SER A 297 33.28 10.51 -15.54
CA SER A 297 33.33 11.96 -15.28
C SER A 297 32.55 12.35 -14.02
N GLU A 298 31.61 11.50 -13.62
CA GLU A 298 30.81 11.59 -12.41
C GLU A 298 30.89 10.21 -11.75
N ARG A 299 31.34 10.16 -10.49
CA ARG A 299 31.77 8.91 -9.82
C ARG A 299 30.91 8.62 -8.61
N SER A 300 30.73 9.62 -7.77
CA SER A 300 29.69 9.68 -6.76
C SER A 300 29.01 11.05 -6.78
N TYR A 301 27.97 11.17 -5.98
CA TYR A 301 27.15 12.36 -5.80
C TYR A 301 27.13 12.69 -4.31
N SER A 302 27.13 13.97 -3.96
CA SER A 302 26.95 14.43 -2.58
C SER A 302 25.94 15.56 -2.55
N LEU A 303 25.25 15.74 -1.44
CA LEU A 303 24.29 16.82 -1.25
C LEU A 303 24.99 18.15 -0.89
N PRO A 304 24.48 19.31 -1.33
CA PRO A 304 24.94 20.59 -0.83
C PRO A 304 24.71 20.73 0.69
N PRO A 305 25.52 21.52 1.42
CA PRO A 305 25.40 21.63 2.88
C PRO A 305 24.03 22.17 3.32
N GLY A 306 23.27 21.35 4.04
CA GLY A 306 21.93 21.68 4.54
C GLY A 306 20.77 21.09 3.71
N GLU A 307 21.07 20.44 2.59
CA GLU A 307 20.08 19.74 1.76
C GLU A 307 19.85 18.30 2.24
N ALA A 308 18.78 17.66 1.76
CA ALA A 308 18.43 16.28 2.06
C ALA A 308 17.91 15.54 0.81
N TYR A 309 17.89 14.20 0.88
CA TYR A 309 17.01 13.40 0.04
C TYR A 309 15.56 13.61 0.49
N LYS A 310 14.61 13.54 -0.46
CA LYS A 310 13.19 13.76 -0.20
C LYS A 310 12.52 12.61 0.56
N ASP A 311 13.04 11.39 0.39
CA ASP A 311 12.79 10.24 1.24
C ASP A 311 14.09 9.91 2.00
N GLN A 312 13.99 9.66 3.31
CA GLN A 312 15.13 9.25 4.14
C GLN A 312 15.34 7.72 4.15
N ASP A 313 14.34 6.94 3.75
CA ASP A 313 14.41 5.48 3.68
C ASP A 313 15.06 4.96 2.38
N ILE A 314 15.48 5.85 1.48
CA ILE A 314 16.05 5.52 0.17
C ILE A 314 17.14 4.42 0.25
N VAL A 315 17.03 3.36 -0.57
CA VAL A 315 18.09 2.35 -0.68
C VAL A 315 19.35 3.03 -1.17
N MET A 316 20.49 2.76 -0.52
CA MET A 316 21.70 3.51 -0.82
C MET A 316 22.99 2.69 -0.66
N MET A 317 23.97 3.01 -1.50
CA MET A 317 25.39 2.74 -1.26
C MET A 317 26.11 4.09 -1.15
N THR A 318 26.78 4.32 -0.03
CA THR A 318 27.32 5.62 0.42
C THR A 318 28.65 5.42 1.17
N GLU A 319 29.31 6.47 1.68
CA GLU A 319 30.58 6.32 2.43
C GLU A 319 30.38 5.83 3.88
N ASP A 320 31.24 4.92 4.34
CA ASP A 320 31.19 4.30 5.68
C ASP A 320 31.84 5.17 6.81
N THR A 321 32.32 6.38 6.52
CA THR A 321 33.23 7.13 7.44
C THR A 321 32.58 8.15 8.39
N ASN A 322 31.26 8.07 8.59
CA ASN A 322 30.47 8.70 9.67
C ASN A 322 30.32 10.25 9.61
N PRO A 323 29.06 10.72 9.60
CA PRO A 323 27.94 10.33 8.73
C PRO A 323 27.88 11.28 7.51
N LEU A 324 27.14 11.01 6.44
CA LEU A 324 25.68 10.92 6.35
C LEU A 324 25.26 10.31 5.00
N ILE A 325 24.02 9.85 4.88
CA ILE A 325 23.29 9.82 3.59
C ILE A 325 23.37 11.24 2.99
N GLY A 326 23.95 11.38 1.81
CA GLY A 326 24.31 12.69 1.24
C GLY A 326 25.81 12.94 1.04
N ASP A 327 26.70 11.98 1.32
CA ASP A 327 28.16 12.12 1.17
C ASP A 327 28.77 10.95 0.39
N HIS A 328 29.29 11.26 -0.80
CA HIS A 328 29.88 10.30 -1.76
C HIS A 328 28.94 9.12 -2.12
N ASP A 329 27.64 9.38 -2.21
CA ASP A 329 26.59 8.43 -2.60
C ASP A 329 26.78 7.93 -4.04
N LEU A 330 26.60 6.63 -4.24
CA LEU A 330 26.98 5.91 -5.46
C LEU A 330 25.80 5.20 -6.13
N TRP A 331 25.02 4.48 -5.36
CA TRP A 331 23.78 3.83 -5.80
C TRP A 331 22.68 4.38 -4.92
N MET A 332 21.56 4.80 -5.52
CA MET A 332 20.41 5.31 -4.79
C MET A 332 19.13 5.04 -5.57
N THR A 333 18.05 4.65 -4.90
CA THR A 333 16.76 4.49 -5.59
C THR A 333 15.55 4.56 -4.67
N GLY A 334 14.52 5.29 -5.13
CA GLY A 334 13.30 5.60 -4.40
C GLY A 334 12.22 6.19 -5.31
N TYR A 335 11.10 6.62 -4.74
CA TYR A 335 10.00 7.23 -5.50
C TYR A 335 10.27 8.69 -5.87
N VAL A 336 9.74 9.14 -7.02
CA VAL A 336 9.83 10.54 -7.42
C VAL A 336 9.21 11.47 -6.36
N ASP A 337 9.89 12.58 -6.10
CA ASP A 337 9.58 13.57 -5.08
C ASP A 337 9.50 13.04 -3.63
N GLY A 338 9.91 11.78 -3.37
CA GLY A 338 9.80 11.16 -2.04
C GLY A 338 8.35 10.91 -1.60
N ILE A 339 7.39 10.88 -2.54
CA ILE A 339 5.94 10.82 -2.25
C ILE A 339 5.53 9.51 -1.53
N CYS A 340 6.34 8.45 -1.64
CA CYS A 340 6.23 7.27 -0.80
C CYS A 340 7.58 6.98 -0.13
N SER A 341 7.54 6.56 1.14
CA SER A 341 8.63 5.74 1.70
C SER A 341 8.71 4.44 0.90
N ILE A 342 9.93 3.96 0.68
CA ILE A 342 10.14 2.64 0.08
C ILE A 342 9.87 1.48 1.06
N VAL A 343 9.72 1.73 2.37
CA VAL A 343 9.58 0.68 3.40
C VAL A 343 8.21 0.00 3.34
N PRO A 344 8.16 -1.34 3.13
CA PRO A 344 6.96 -2.11 3.41
C PRO A 344 6.67 -2.02 4.92
N THR A 345 5.63 -1.28 5.29
CA THR A 345 5.31 -1.01 6.68
C THR A 345 4.64 -2.23 7.33
N ASP A 346 5.45 -3.09 7.96
CA ASP A 346 5.02 -4.21 8.81
C ASP A 346 4.11 -3.75 9.98
N SER A 347 4.15 -2.45 10.31
CA SER A 347 3.11 -1.76 11.09
C SER A 347 2.00 -1.29 10.16
N GLY A 348 0.77 -1.81 10.33
CA GLY A 348 -0.38 -1.60 9.43
C GLY A 348 -0.99 -0.20 9.38
N ASN A 349 -0.16 0.86 9.30
CA ASN A 349 -0.56 2.25 9.22
C ASN A 349 -0.48 2.81 7.78
N GLY A 350 -1.05 2.06 6.84
CA GLY A 350 -1.87 2.65 5.76
C GLY A 350 -1.21 3.45 4.64
N VAL A 351 0.11 3.68 4.60
CA VAL A 351 0.77 4.35 3.45
C VAL A 351 0.91 3.40 2.26
N VAL A 352 -0.24 3.03 1.69
CA VAL A 352 -0.32 2.54 0.30
C VAL A 352 0.07 3.71 -0.59
N CYS A 353 1.11 3.54 -1.42
CA CYS A 353 1.47 4.55 -2.43
C CYS A 353 0.23 5.02 -3.19
N GLN A 354 0.03 6.34 -3.25
CA GLN A 354 -1.03 6.89 -4.09
C GLN A 354 -0.82 6.43 -5.55
N ALA A 355 -1.92 6.07 -6.21
CA ALA A 355 -1.85 5.46 -7.53
C ALA A 355 -1.29 6.44 -8.55
N GLY A 356 -0.13 6.10 -9.15
CA GLY A 356 0.53 6.92 -10.17
C GLY A 356 1.84 7.59 -9.75
N VAL A 357 2.64 6.99 -8.86
CA VAL A 357 4.00 7.49 -8.55
C VAL A 357 5.05 6.51 -9.08
N GLY A 358 5.98 7.02 -9.90
CA GLY A 358 7.09 6.27 -10.47
C GLY A 358 8.36 6.31 -9.61
N LYS A 359 9.32 5.44 -9.94
CA LYS A 359 10.59 5.28 -9.21
C LYS A 359 11.79 5.76 -10.01
N VAL A 360 12.85 6.15 -9.32
CA VAL A 360 14.09 6.66 -9.92
C VAL A 360 15.29 5.95 -9.31
N SER A 361 16.15 5.38 -10.14
CA SER A 361 17.45 4.81 -9.74
C SER A 361 18.62 5.56 -10.36
N TYR A 362 19.60 5.93 -9.54
CA TYR A 362 20.84 6.56 -9.99
C TYR A 362 22.08 5.73 -9.63
N LEU A 363 23.01 5.62 -10.58
CA LEU A 363 24.27 4.90 -10.45
C LEU A 363 25.47 5.79 -10.85
N GLY A 364 26.42 5.96 -9.94
CA GLY A 364 27.68 6.65 -10.18
C GLY A 364 28.71 5.79 -10.91
N GLY A 365 29.70 6.43 -11.53
CA GLY A 365 30.65 5.79 -12.44
C GLY A 365 30.06 5.57 -13.83
N HIS A 366 30.83 4.94 -14.74
CA HIS A 366 30.29 4.49 -16.02
C HIS A 366 30.95 3.19 -16.53
N ARG A 367 30.20 2.37 -17.28
CA ARG A 367 30.69 1.17 -17.97
C ARG A 367 31.25 0.11 -17.03
N TYR A 368 30.38 -0.40 -16.16
CA TYR A 368 30.66 -1.58 -15.34
C TYR A 368 30.97 -2.82 -16.20
N ASN A 369 31.74 -3.75 -15.64
CA ASN A 369 32.39 -4.83 -16.37
C ASN A 369 31.45 -6.00 -16.67
N THR A 370 31.10 -6.18 -17.94
CA THR A 370 30.24 -7.28 -18.42
C THR A 370 30.95 -8.63 -18.59
N ASN A 371 32.28 -8.69 -18.53
CA ASN A 371 33.06 -9.90 -18.82
C ASN A 371 33.26 -10.79 -17.58
N VAL A 372 32.16 -11.27 -16.99
CA VAL A 372 32.15 -12.15 -15.80
C VAL A 372 32.58 -13.61 -16.07
N ARG A 373 33.34 -13.86 -17.15
CA ARG A 373 33.69 -15.22 -17.63
C ARG A 373 34.64 -16.00 -16.74
N ASP A 374 35.38 -15.32 -15.88
CA ASP A 374 36.23 -15.92 -14.84
C ASP A 374 35.60 -15.77 -13.44
N GLY A 375 34.32 -15.36 -13.35
CA GLY A 375 33.52 -15.19 -12.12
C GLY A 375 33.37 -13.74 -11.63
N ILE A 376 32.18 -13.36 -11.13
CA ILE A 376 31.96 -12.07 -10.41
C ILE A 376 32.90 -11.93 -9.22
N SER A 377 33.19 -13.02 -8.51
CA SER A 377 34.11 -13.05 -7.37
C SER A 377 35.53 -12.57 -7.70
N LEU A 378 35.92 -12.55 -8.97
CA LEU A 378 37.18 -12.00 -9.49
C LEU A 378 37.03 -10.63 -10.19
N HIS A 379 35.80 -10.17 -10.38
CA HIS A 379 35.42 -8.95 -11.10
C HIS A 379 34.45 -8.09 -10.25
N PRO A 380 34.92 -7.44 -9.17
CA PRO A 380 34.08 -6.61 -8.31
C PRO A 380 33.51 -5.39 -9.04
N ASP A 381 34.13 -5.01 -10.17
CA ASP A 381 33.70 -3.99 -11.11
C ASP A 381 32.51 -4.41 -12.00
N SER A 382 31.96 -5.62 -11.82
CA SER A 382 30.76 -6.11 -12.53
C SER A 382 29.45 -5.87 -11.79
N GLN A 383 29.49 -5.54 -10.49
CA GLN A 383 28.27 -5.45 -9.66
C GLN A 383 27.37 -4.26 -10.04
N GLY A 384 27.90 -3.16 -10.60
CA GLY A 384 27.05 -2.09 -11.13
C GLY A 384 26.21 -2.54 -12.34
N THR A 385 26.71 -3.47 -13.16
CA THR A 385 25.90 -4.14 -14.20
C THR A 385 24.78 -4.98 -13.56
N ARG A 386 25.00 -5.56 -12.38
CA ARG A 386 23.96 -6.27 -11.61
C ARG A 386 22.92 -5.29 -11.04
N LEU A 387 23.31 -4.12 -10.54
CA LEU A 387 22.37 -3.07 -10.09
C LEU A 387 21.52 -2.52 -11.25
N PHE A 388 22.12 -2.30 -12.42
CA PHE A 388 21.41 -1.99 -13.66
C PHE A 388 20.37 -3.09 -14.01
N LEU A 389 20.77 -4.36 -14.01
CA LEU A 389 19.85 -5.47 -14.36
C LEU A 389 18.79 -5.73 -13.29
N ASN A 390 19.07 -5.46 -12.01
CA ASN A 390 18.08 -5.45 -10.93
C ASN A 390 16.98 -4.41 -11.23
N SER A 391 17.36 -3.19 -11.63
CA SER A 391 16.44 -2.05 -11.79
C SER A 391 15.38 -2.24 -12.88
N LEU A 392 15.63 -3.10 -13.88
CA LEU A 392 14.66 -3.45 -14.92
C LEU A 392 13.34 -4.00 -14.35
N PHE A 393 13.40 -4.60 -13.17
CA PHE A 393 12.26 -5.20 -12.47
C PHE A 393 11.71 -4.27 -11.37
N GLU A 394 12.00 -2.97 -11.46
CA GLU A 394 11.60 -1.99 -10.46
C GLU A 394 10.27 -1.29 -10.74
N ALA A 395 9.95 -1.06 -12.02
CA ALA A 395 8.64 -0.56 -12.43
C ALA A 395 7.52 -1.54 -12.02
N ASP A 396 6.48 -1.03 -11.36
CA ASP A 396 5.40 -1.89 -10.83
C ASP A 396 4.56 -2.55 -11.95
N CYS A 397 4.72 -2.15 -13.21
CA CYS A 397 4.17 -2.88 -14.37
C CYS A 397 4.64 -4.35 -14.42
N VAL A 398 5.80 -4.67 -13.83
CA VAL A 398 6.36 -6.04 -13.76
C VAL A 398 5.64 -6.91 -12.73
N VAL A 399 5.03 -6.28 -11.72
CA VAL A 399 4.59 -6.90 -10.47
C VAL A 399 3.13 -7.37 -10.53
N GLU A 400 2.80 -8.43 -9.80
CA GLU A 400 1.44 -8.95 -9.65
C GLU A 400 0.57 -8.00 -8.82
N GLY A 401 -0.69 -7.80 -9.22
CA GLY A 401 -1.61 -6.88 -8.53
C GLY A 401 -1.39 -5.38 -8.82
N THR A 402 -0.47 -5.01 -9.72
CA THR A 402 -0.19 -3.61 -10.12
C THR A 402 -0.36 -3.34 -11.63
N GLN A 403 -0.71 -4.37 -12.38
CA GLN A 403 -1.04 -4.34 -13.82
C GLN A 403 -2.51 -3.97 -14.09
N PRO A 404 -2.92 -3.78 -15.35
CA PRO A 404 -4.33 -3.73 -15.73
C PRO A 404 -4.93 -5.13 -15.67
N ASP A 405 -6.15 -5.25 -15.14
CA ASP A 405 -6.86 -6.53 -15.01
C ASP A 405 -8.20 -6.41 -15.74
N VAL A 406 -8.21 -6.82 -17.01
CA VAL A 406 -9.38 -6.69 -17.88
C VAL A 406 -10.27 -7.93 -17.75
N GLU A 407 -11.33 -7.79 -16.96
CA GLU A 407 -12.40 -8.79 -16.90
C GLU A 407 -13.39 -8.59 -18.06
N VAL A 408 -13.85 -9.70 -18.67
CA VAL A 408 -14.95 -9.68 -19.65
C VAL A 408 -15.89 -10.86 -19.44
N SER A 409 -17.13 -10.57 -19.03
CA SER A 409 -18.22 -11.54 -18.94
C SER A 409 -19.04 -11.58 -20.24
N LYS A 410 -19.73 -12.70 -20.50
CA LYS A 410 -20.67 -12.88 -21.60
C LYS A 410 -21.97 -13.49 -21.10
N SER A 411 -23.12 -12.97 -21.55
CA SER A 411 -24.46 -13.40 -21.14
C SER A 411 -25.45 -13.45 -22.33
N ALA A 412 -26.48 -14.29 -22.22
CA ALA A 412 -27.63 -14.36 -23.12
C ALA A 412 -28.78 -15.14 -22.43
N PRO A 413 -30.03 -15.08 -22.94
CA PRO A 413 -31.10 -15.97 -22.51
C PRO A 413 -30.73 -17.46 -22.72
N ALA A 414 -31.05 -18.32 -21.76
CA ALA A 414 -30.74 -19.75 -21.85
C ALA A 414 -31.56 -20.48 -22.93
N ILE A 415 -32.79 -20.01 -23.18
CA ILE A 415 -33.71 -20.51 -24.23
C ILE A 415 -34.21 -19.30 -25.03
N VAL A 416 -34.39 -19.50 -26.34
CA VAL A 416 -35.13 -18.59 -27.23
C VAL A 416 -36.11 -19.38 -28.10
N LEU A 417 -37.27 -18.78 -28.38
CA LEU A 417 -38.32 -19.35 -29.25
C LEU A 417 -38.36 -18.69 -30.65
N GLU A 418 -37.82 -17.48 -30.75
CA GLU A 418 -37.60 -16.79 -32.02
C GLU A 418 -36.21 -17.16 -32.60
N PRO A 419 -36.02 -17.19 -33.94
CA PRO A 419 -34.75 -17.49 -34.60
C PRO A 419 -33.72 -16.34 -34.49
N ALA A 420 -33.61 -15.70 -33.33
CA ALA A 420 -32.62 -14.68 -33.03
C ALA A 420 -32.26 -14.65 -31.54
N VAL A 421 -30.99 -14.37 -31.25
CA VAL A 421 -30.49 -14.14 -29.88
C VAL A 421 -29.52 -12.98 -29.86
N THR A 422 -29.53 -12.23 -28.76
CA THR A 422 -28.51 -11.23 -28.45
C THR A 422 -27.59 -11.78 -27.36
N PHE A 423 -26.29 -11.83 -27.67
CA PHE A 423 -25.23 -12.02 -26.68
C PHE A 423 -24.75 -10.65 -26.20
N THR A 424 -24.75 -10.44 -24.90
CA THR A 424 -24.22 -9.25 -24.23
C THR A 424 -22.85 -9.57 -23.64
N PHE A 425 -21.99 -8.57 -23.66
CA PHE A 425 -20.67 -8.56 -23.03
C PHE A 425 -20.61 -7.39 -22.05
N GLU A 426 -20.09 -7.65 -20.86
CA GLU A 426 -19.82 -6.65 -19.84
C GLU A 426 -18.32 -6.72 -19.55
N TYR A 427 -17.63 -5.59 -19.58
CA TYR A 427 -16.18 -5.51 -19.44
C TYR A 427 -15.78 -4.42 -18.44
N SER A 428 -14.67 -4.63 -17.75
CA SER A 428 -14.13 -3.71 -16.75
C SER A 428 -12.62 -3.89 -16.60
N ASN A 429 -11.90 -2.81 -16.27
CA ASN A 429 -10.54 -2.89 -15.77
C ASN A 429 -10.56 -2.79 -14.25
N ALA A 430 -10.46 -3.93 -13.56
CA ALA A 430 -10.37 -4.02 -12.10
C ALA A 430 -8.95 -3.77 -11.57
N GLY A 431 -7.96 -3.72 -12.47
CA GLY A 431 -6.56 -3.54 -12.15
C GLY A 431 -6.16 -2.10 -11.88
N PHE A 432 -4.88 -1.90 -11.61
CA PHE A 432 -4.36 -0.66 -11.01
C PHE A 432 -3.52 0.18 -11.99
N SER A 433 -3.57 -0.12 -13.29
CA SER A 433 -3.03 0.73 -14.37
C SER A 433 -3.92 0.61 -15.62
N VAL A 434 -3.74 1.51 -16.59
CA VAL A 434 -4.61 1.59 -17.78
C VAL A 434 -4.38 0.40 -18.72
N ALA A 435 -5.46 -0.30 -19.08
CA ALA A 435 -5.41 -1.34 -20.10
C ALA A 435 -5.45 -0.68 -21.48
N ARG A 436 -4.32 -0.69 -22.20
CA ARG A 436 -4.18 0.05 -23.46
C ARG A 436 -4.70 -0.76 -24.65
N SER A 437 -5.35 -0.08 -25.61
CA SER A 437 -5.84 -0.64 -26.88
C SER A 437 -6.62 -1.97 -26.72
N VAL A 438 -7.64 -1.96 -25.86
CA VAL A 438 -8.50 -3.12 -25.57
C VAL A 438 -9.35 -3.45 -26.80
N VAL A 439 -9.22 -4.69 -27.28
CA VAL A 439 -9.97 -5.23 -28.41
C VAL A 439 -10.71 -6.49 -27.99
N LEU A 440 -12.03 -6.46 -28.04
CA LEU A 440 -12.89 -7.63 -27.84
C LEU A 440 -13.27 -8.22 -29.19
N SER A 441 -13.12 -9.54 -29.36
CA SER A 441 -13.49 -10.26 -30.58
C SER A 441 -14.33 -11.51 -30.28
N ASP A 442 -15.36 -11.72 -31.09
CA ASP A 442 -16.34 -12.78 -30.90
C ASP A 442 -16.52 -13.60 -32.18
N THR A 443 -16.21 -14.90 -32.12
CA THR A 443 -16.29 -15.79 -33.29
C THR A 443 -17.65 -16.47 -33.32
N LEU A 444 -18.57 -15.94 -34.14
CA LEU A 444 -19.98 -16.30 -34.08
C LEU A 444 -20.22 -17.81 -34.27
N PRO A 445 -21.09 -18.45 -33.46
CA PRO A 445 -21.27 -19.89 -33.50
C PRO A 445 -21.71 -20.43 -34.87
N ALA A 446 -21.27 -21.65 -35.19
CA ALA A 446 -21.64 -22.30 -36.45
C ALA A 446 -23.16 -22.48 -36.56
N GLY A 447 -23.75 -22.07 -37.69
CA GLY A 447 -25.21 -22.08 -37.87
C GLY A 447 -25.92 -20.81 -37.40
N THR A 448 -25.18 -19.76 -37.04
CA THR A 448 -25.71 -18.40 -36.84
C THR A 448 -25.43 -17.51 -38.05
N ALA A 449 -26.05 -16.33 -38.10
CA ALA A 449 -25.67 -15.23 -39.00
C ALA A 449 -25.81 -13.87 -38.30
N PHE A 450 -24.85 -12.97 -38.54
CA PHE A 450 -24.84 -11.63 -37.95
C PHE A 450 -26.06 -10.78 -38.38
N VAL A 451 -26.70 -10.13 -37.40
CA VAL A 451 -27.79 -9.17 -37.61
C VAL A 451 -27.33 -7.74 -37.29
N SER A 452 -26.76 -7.52 -36.10
CA SER A 452 -26.29 -6.20 -35.65
C SER A 452 -25.35 -6.32 -34.44
N ALA A 453 -24.56 -5.28 -34.19
CA ALA A 453 -23.82 -5.09 -32.94
C ALA A 453 -24.00 -3.66 -32.41
N THR A 454 -23.91 -3.49 -31.10
CA THR A 454 -23.79 -2.18 -30.44
C THR A 454 -22.31 -1.78 -30.34
N GLY A 455 -21.98 -0.64 -29.72
CA GLY A 455 -20.58 -0.22 -29.47
C GLY A 455 -19.70 -0.05 -30.73
N GLY A 456 -20.28 0.10 -31.92
CA GLY A 456 -19.52 0.19 -33.18
C GLY A 456 -18.99 -1.14 -33.72
N GLY A 457 -19.33 -2.29 -33.12
CA GLY A 457 -18.79 -3.60 -33.45
C GLY A 457 -18.84 -3.96 -34.94
N VAL A 458 -17.68 -4.36 -35.49
CA VAL A 458 -17.48 -4.60 -36.92
C VAL A 458 -17.51 -6.09 -37.21
N PHE A 459 -18.50 -6.54 -38.01
CA PHE A 459 -18.57 -7.92 -38.48
C PHE A 459 -17.72 -8.16 -39.74
N ALA A 460 -16.74 -9.06 -39.64
CA ALA A 460 -15.91 -9.51 -40.76
C ALA A 460 -15.57 -11.01 -40.67
N GLY A 461 -15.78 -11.74 -41.76
CA GLY A 461 -15.29 -13.13 -41.91
C GLY A 461 -15.94 -14.19 -41.02
N GLY A 462 -16.93 -13.85 -40.20
CA GLY A 462 -17.50 -14.72 -39.16
C GLY A 462 -17.21 -14.24 -37.72
N ILE A 463 -16.40 -13.20 -37.57
CA ILE A 463 -16.02 -12.60 -36.28
C ILE A 463 -16.68 -11.21 -36.18
N VAL A 464 -17.15 -10.83 -34.98
CA VAL A 464 -17.44 -9.43 -34.63
C VAL A 464 -16.31 -8.92 -33.75
N THR A 465 -15.76 -7.75 -34.07
CA THR A 465 -14.69 -7.12 -33.28
C THR A 465 -15.13 -5.73 -32.83
N TRP A 466 -14.95 -5.45 -31.54
CA TRP A 466 -15.05 -4.13 -30.94
C TRP A 466 -13.64 -3.64 -30.60
N ASP A 467 -13.31 -2.45 -31.08
CA ASP A 467 -12.17 -1.67 -30.66
C ASP A 467 -12.68 -0.75 -29.55
N LEU A 468 -12.24 -0.98 -28.31
CA LEU A 468 -12.77 -0.30 -27.12
C LEU A 468 -11.90 0.88 -26.67
N GLY A 469 -10.70 1.04 -27.25
CA GLY A 469 -9.72 2.07 -26.86
C GLY A 469 -8.92 1.68 -25.61
N ASN A 470 -8.32 2.67 -24.95
CA ASN A 470 -7.72 2.48 -23.62
C ASN A 470 -8.85 2.43 -22.56
N LEU A 471 -8.69 1.60 -21.53
CA LEU A 471 -9.68 1.39 -20.47
C LEU A 471 -9.05 1.73 -19.11
N GLY A 472 -9.49 2.83 -18.51
CA GLY A 472 -8.93 3.38 -17.27
C GLY A 472 -9.15 2.49 -16.05
N VAL A 473 -8.44 2.77 -14.94
CA VAL A 473 -8.62 2.07 -13.67
C VAL A 473 -10.07 2.23 -13.18
N GLY A 474 -10.76 1.11 -12.96
CA GLY A 474 -12.17 1.08 -12.58
C GLY A 474 -13.16 1.44 -13.71
N GLU A 475 -12.69 1.66 -14.94
CA GLU A 475 -13.58 1.92 -16.07
C GLU A 475 -14.25 0.63 -16.55
N ALA A 476 -15.54 0.72 -16.89
CA ALA A 476 -16.37 -0.40 -17.27
C ALA A 476 -17.41 -0.02 -18.34
N GLY A 477 -17.85 -1.00 -19.13
CA GLY A 477 -18.83 -0.79 -20.18
C GLY A 477 -19.49 -2.08 -20.68
N THR A 478 -20.40 -1.92 -21.64
CA THR A 478 -21.18 -3.03 -22.20
C THR A 478 -21.30 -2.96 -23.71
N VAL A 479 -21.09 -4.07 -24.41
CA VAL A 479 -21.38 -4.22 -25.85
C VAL A 479 -22.16 -5.50 -26.11
N SER A 480 -22.77 -5.64 -27.29
CA SER A 480 -23.62 -6.80 -27.59
C SER A 480 -23.67 -7.08 -29.09
N VAL A 481 -23.79 -8.36 -29.45
CA VAL A 481 -24.07 -8.82 -30.81
C VAL A 481 -25.41 -9.54 -30.87
N THR A 482 -26.22 -9.22 -31.88
CA THR A 482 -27.43 -9.97 -32.21
C THR A 482 -27.17 -10.82 -33.46
N VAL A 483 -27.53 -12.10 -33.37
CA VAL A 483 -27.43 -13.07 -34.47
C VAL A 483 -28.78 -13.73 -34.73
N SER A 484 -29.03 -14.10 -35.98
CA SER A 484 -30.14 -14.99 -36.33
C SER A 484 -29.68 -16.45 -36.30
N LEU A 485 -30.55 -17.34 -35.86
CA LEU A 485 -30.31 -18.78 -35.70
C LEU A 485 -30.93 -19.53 -36.89
N ALA A 486 -30.14 -20.37 -37.55
CA ALA A 486 -30.54 -20.94 -38.84
C ALA A 486 -31.55 -22.11 -38.73
N GLU A 487 -31.44 -22.92 -37.69
CA GLU A 487 -32.29 -24.09 -37.41
C GLU A 487 -32.36 -24.28 -35.88
N PRO A 488 -33.42 -24.89 -35.33
CA PRO A 488 -33.53 -25.20 -33.90
C PRO A 488 -32.39 -26.08 -33.34
N GLY A 489 -32.04 -25.86 -32.08
CA GLY A 489 -31.02 -26.62 -31.34
C GLY A 489 -30.08 -25.77 -30.48
N THR A 490 -29.09 -26.43 -29.88
CA THR A 490 -28.17 -25.81 -28.92
C THR A 490 -26.99 -25.09 -29.59
N TYR A 491 -26.85 -23.80 -29.31
CA TYR A 491 -25.72 -22.95 -29.66
C TYR A 491 -24.80 -22.73 -28.45
N ARG A 492 -23.49 -22.69 -28.68
CA ARG A 492 -22.45 -22.43 -27.66
C ARG A 492 -21.52 -21.35 -28.16
N ASP A 493 -21.19 -20.40 -27.29
CA ASP A 493 -20.55 -19.16 -27.69
C ASP A 493 -19.54 -18.67 -26.64
N THR A 494 -18.43 -18.05 -27.06
CA THR A 494 -17.30 -17.63 -26.20
C THR A 494 -16.49 -16.56 -26.93
N GLY A 495 -16.34 -15.39 -26.30
CA GLY A 495 -15.50 -14.31 -26.85
C GLY A 495 -14.06 -14.40 -26.36
N THR A 496 -13.19 -13.63 -27.01
CA THR A 496 -11.76 -13.47 -26.67
C THR A 496 -11.40 -12.00 -26.69
N PHE A 497 -10.60 -11.53 -25.74
CA PHE A 497 -10.17 -10.14 -25.67
C PHE A 497 -8.65 -10.03 -25.58
N THR A 498 -8.10 -8.91 -26.05
CA THR A 498 -6.67 -8.59 -25.97
C THR A 498 -6.49 -7.12 -25.61
N TYR A 499 -5.45 -6.79 -24.85
CA TYR A 499 -5.08 -5.44 -24.44
C TYR A 499 -3.55 -5.36 -24.28
N PHE A 500 -3.03 -4.22 -23.86
CA PHE A 500 -1.61 -4.04 -23.55
C PHE A 500 -1.40 -3.46 -22.15
N SER A 501 -0.36 -3.94 -21.47
CA SER A 501 0.25 -3.30 -20.30
C SER A 501 1.60 -2.74 -20.76
N GLY A 502 1.77 -1.41 -20.73
CA GLY A 502 2.84 -0.76 -21.50
C GLY A 502 2.73 -1.18 -22.98
N ASN A 503 3.79 -1.77 -23.53
CA ASN A 503 3.81 -2.37 -24.87
C ASN A 503 3.73 -3.93 -24.87
N THR A 504 3.47 -4.56 -23.72
CA THR A 504 3.33 -6.02 -23.58
C THR A 504 1.89 -6.45 -23.87
N PRO A 505 1.63 -7.33 -24.86
CA PRO A 505 0.28 -7.78 -25.19
C PRO A 505 -0.22 -8.82 -24.18
N LEU A 506 -1.42 -8.58 -23.64
CA LEU A 506 -2.15 -9.44 -22.71
C LEU A 506 -3.53 -9.79 -23.29
N GLY A 507 -4.26 -10.72 -22.68
CA GLY A 507 -5.60 -11.08 -23.14
C GLY A 507 -6.17 -12.34 -22.50
N GLY A 508 -7.44 -12.62 -22.81
CA GLY A 508 -8.19 -13.72 -22.19
C GLY A 508 -9.39 -14.19 -23.03
N SER A 509 -10.23 -15.00 -22.41
CA SER A 509 -11.48 -15.51 -22.99
C SER A 509 -12.63 -15.30 -22.01
N THR A 510 -13.84 -15.04 -22.51
CA THR A 510 -15.02 -14.93 -21.66
C THR A 510 -15.45 -16.31 -21.15
N ASN A 511 -16.38 -16.34 -20.19
CA ASN A 511 -17.16 -17.54 -19.92
C ASN A 511 -17.90 -18.02 -21.18
N THR A 512 -18.13 -19.33 -21.28
CA THR A 512 -18.91 -19.93 -22.38
C THR A 512 -20.41 -19.86 -22.10
N VAL A 513 -21.15 -19.15 -22.95
CA VAL A 513 -22.62 -19.10 -22.93
C VAL A 513 -23.19 -20.27 -23.73
N THR A 514 -24.34 -20.79 -23.30
CA THR A 514 -25.10 -21.82 -24.01
C THR A 514 -26.55 -21.37 -24.17
N VAL A 515 -27.08 -21.45 -25.38
CA VAL A 515 -28.45 -21.02 -25.75
C VAL A 515 -29.14 -22.17 -26.48
N GLU A 516 -30.37 -22.50 -26.11
CA GLU A 516 -31.23 -23.43 -26.84
C GLU A 516 -32.22 -22.63 -27.70
N TYR A 517 -32.21 -22.82 -29.02
CA TYR A 517 -33.32 -22.39 -29.88
C TYR A 517 -34.32 -23.54 -29.95
N ALA A 518 -35.39 -23.43 -29.17
CA ALA A 518 -36.49 -24.38 -29.19
C ALA A 518 -37.53 -23.98 -30.26
N ILE A 519 -38.41 -24.91 -30.63
CA ILE A 519 -39.51 -24.63 -31.56
C ILE A 519 -40.70 -24.14 -30.75
N ASP A 520 -41.35 -23.09 -31.23
CA ASP A 520 -42.72 -22.70 -30.91
C ASP A 520 -43.50 -22.83 -32.23
N THR A 521 -44.45 -23.77 -32.32
CA THR A 521 -45.06 -24.16 -33.60
C THR A 521 -46.28 -23.31 -33.98
N ASP A 522 -46.97 -22.70 -33.01
CA ASP A 522 -48.15 -21.85 -33.26
C ASP A 522 -48.03 -20.40 -32.75
N GLY A 523 -47.06 -20.10 -31.89
CA GLY A 523 -46.66 -18.75 -31.49
C GLY A 523 -47.27 -18.25 -30.17
N ASP A 524 -47.54 -19.14 -29.23
CA ASP A 524 -48.19 -18.80 -27.95
C ASP A 524 -47.22 -18.32 -26.85
N GLY A 525 -45.95 -18.76 -26.91
CA GLY A 525 -44.92 -18.48 -25.91
C GLY A 525 -44.33 -19.69 -25.18
N CYS A 526 -44.80 -20.91 -25.46
CA CYS A 526 -44.19 -22.17 -25.02
C CYS A 526 -43.15 -22.70 -26.01
N SER A 527 -42.44 -23.75 -25.60
CA SER A 527 -41.79 -24.64 -26.57
C SER A 527 -42.59 -25.93 -26.79
N ASP A 528 -42.50 -26.43 -28.01
CA ASP A 528 -42.93 -27.74 -28.51
C ASP A 528 -42.74 -28.89 -27.49
N ASP A 529 -41.63 -28.87 -26.72
CA ASP A 529 -41.28 -29.90 -25.72
C ASP A 529 -41.80 -29.58 -24.30
N ASP A 530 -42.01 -28.32 -23.95
CA ASP A 530 -42.68 -27.91 -22.71
C ASP A 530 -44.18 -28.23 -22.78
N GLU A 531 -44.82 -27.93 -23.91
CA GLU A 531 -46.21 -28.34 -24.22
C GLU A 531 -46.39 -29.86 -24.10
N ARG A 532 -45.46 -30.63 -24.68
CA ARG A 532 -45.44 -32.10 -24.55
C ARG A 532 -45.24 -32.58 -23.11
N ALA A 533 -44.70 -31.75 -22.21
CA ALA A 533 -44.58 -32.04 -20.79
C ALA A 533 -45.84 -31.63 -20.00
N MET A 534 -46.51 -30.54 -20.37
CA MET A 534 -47.80 -30.08 -19.81
C MET A 534 -48.96 -30.99 -20.26
N GLY A 535 -48.90 -31.49 -21.50
CA GLY A 535 -49.90 -32.39 -22.10
C GLY A 535 -50.78 -31.75 -23.18
N THR A 536 -50.43 -30.54 -23.65
CA THR A 536 -51.13 -29.76 -24.68
C THR A 536 -50.83 -30.26 -26.10
N ASP A 537 -51.41 -29.62 -27.14
CA ASP A 537 -51.26 -30.01 -28.54
C ASP A 537 -50.47 -28.94 -29.34
N PRO A 538 -49.17 -29.15 -29.65
CA PRO A 538 -48.27 -28.19 -30.35
C PRO A 538 -48.64 -27.74 -31.77
N GLU A 539 -49.90 -27.83 -32.18
CA GLU A 539 -50.45 -27.12 -33.35
C GLU A 539 -51.59 -26.16 -32.93
N VAL A 540 -51.86 -25.99 -31.62
CA VAL A 540 -53.02 -25.28 -31.01
C VAL A 540 -52.73 -24.72 -29.60
N GLY A 541 -52.02 -23.59 -29.47
CA GLY A 541 -51.76 -22.86 -28.20
C GLY A 541 -52.96 -22.20 -27.48
N ASP A 542 -54.12 -22.84 -27.54
CA ASP A 542 -55.35 -22.68 -26.75
C ASP A 542 -56.02 -24.06 -26.84
N THR A 543 -55.43 -25.06 -26.17
CA THR A 543 -55.67 -26.49 -26.44
C THR A 543 -57.12 -26.91 -26.13
N ASP A 544 -57.73 -26.32 -25.10
CA ASP A 544 -59.11 -26.65 -24.69
C ASP A 544 -60.18 -25.66 -25.22
N GLY A 545 -59.79 -24.46 -25.63
CA GLY A 545 -60.63 -23.49 -26.36
C GLY A 545 -61.34 -22.46 -25.49
N ASP A 546 -60.77 -22.09 -24.34
CA ASP A 546 -61.37 -21.15 -23.38
C ASP A 546 -61.08 -19.66 -23.70
N GLY A 547 -59.92 -19.38 -24.34
CA GLY A 547 -59.46 -18.05 -24.74
C GLY A 547 -58.28 -17.45 -23.95
N VAL A 548 -57.68 -18.18 -23.00
CA VAL A 548 -56.29 -18.00 -22.55
C VAL A 548 -55.35 -18.70 -23.57
N LEU A 549 -54.03 -18.52 -23.45
CA LEU A 549 -53.03 -19.29 -24.22
C LEU A 549 -52.36 -20.30 -23.29
N ASP A 550 -51.97 -21.47 -23.81
CA ASP A 550 -51.47 -22.58 -22.99
C ASP A 550 -50.28 -22.19 -22.10
N CYS A 551 -49.32 -21.41 -22.61
CA CYS A 551 -48.18 -20.93 -21.83
C CYS A 551 -48.47 -19.69 -20.95
N ALA A 552 -49.72 -19.22 -20.94
CA ALA A 552 -50.22 -18.14 -20.09
C ALA A 552 -51.32 -18.60 -19.12
N ASP A 553 -51.65 -19.89 -19.10
CA ASP A 553 -52.66 -20.50 -18.24
C ASP A 553 -52.01 -21.36 -17.14
N ASP A 554 -52.58 -21.29 -15.94
CA ASP A 554 -52.26 -22.21 -14.85
C ASP A 554 -52.88 -23.62 -15.07
N CYS A 555 -53.92 -23.74 -15.92
CA CYS A 555 -54.57 -24.99 -16.29
C CYS A 555 -54.89 -25.19 -17.80
N PRO A 556 -53.88 -25.41 -18.67
CA PRO A 556 -54.02 -25.49 -20.15
C PRO A 556 -54.86 -26.66 -20.75
N LEU A 557 -55.69 -27.33 -19.96
CA LEU A 557 -56.46 -28.52 -20.33
C LEU A 557 -57.87 -28.59 -19.67
N ASP A 558 -58.34 -27.53 -19.00
CA ASP A 558 -59.66 -27.44 -18.37
C ASP A 558 -60.41 -26.16 -18.82
N PRO A 559 -61.40 -26.25 -19.75
CA PRO A 559 -61.96 -25.10 -20.48
C PRO A 559 -62.93 -24.23 -19.67
N ASP A 560 -62.44 -23.61 -18.59
CA ASP A 560 -63.13 -22.63 -17.74
C ASP A 560 -62.20 -21.44 -17.41
N PRO A 561 -62.38 -20.27 -18.08
CA PRO A 561 -61.47 -19.10 -18.00
C PRO A 561 -61.70 -18.28 -16.72
N SER A 562 -61.95 -18.98 -15.62
CA SER A 562 -62.12 -18.44 -14.28
C SER A 562 -61.46 -19.29 -13.20
N GLN A 563 -60.69 -20.31 -13.59
CA GLN A 563 -59.93 -21.17 -12.69
C GLN A 563 -58.68 -20.48 -12.15
N ASP A 564 -58.35 -20.80 -10.90
CA ASP A 564 -57.23 -20.25 -10.13
C ASP A 564 -56.74 -21.34 -9.18
N LEU A 565 -55.53 -21.86 -9.44
CA LEU A 565 -54.91 -22.91 -8.62
C LEU A 565 -54.79 -22.52 -7.14
N LEU A 566 -54.78 -21.22 -6.83
CA LEU A 566 -54.63 -20.69 -5.48
C LEU A 566 -55.95 -20.60 -4.70
N THR A 567 -57.12 -20.56 -5.36
CA THR A 567 -58.40 -20.35 -4.67
C THR A 567 -59.63 -21.17 -5.12
N ASP A 568 -59.63 -21.88 -6.26
CA ASP A 568 -60.76 -22.78 -6.60
C ASP A 568 -60.61 -24.18 -5.94
N PRO A 569 -61.56 -24.62 -5.08
CA PRO A 569 -61.54 -25.96 -4.48
C PRO A 569 -61.75 -27.13 -5.47
N ALA A 570 -62.03 -26.86 -6.75
CA ALA A 570 -62.12 -27.85 -7.82
C ALA A 570 -60.75 -28.17 -8.46
N ASN A 571 -59.82 -27.21 -8.45
CA ASN A 571 -58.53 -27.26 -9.15
C ASN A 571 -57.37 -26.84 -8.21
N CYS A 572 -57.47 -27.17 -6.92
CA CYS A 572 -56.60 -26.58 -5.90
C CYS A 572 -55.18 -27.15 -5.97
N GLY A 573 -54.21 -26.31 -6.33
CA GLY A 573 -52.79 -26.66 -6.44
C GLY A 573 -52.41 -27.56 -7.63
N ALA A 574 -53.39 -28.13 -8.33
CA ALA A 574 -53.24 -28.78 -9.62
C ALA A 574 -54.59 -28.92 -10.34
N CYS A 575 -54.55 -28.93 -11.67
CA CYS A 575 -55.74 -29.07 -12.50
C CYS A 575 -56.42 -30.43 -12.31
N GLY A 576 -57.74 -30.42 -12.16
CA GLY A 576 -58.57 -31.55 -11.75
C GLY A 576 -58.49 -31.94 -10.26
N ALA A 577 -57.71 -31.24 -9.42
CA ALA A 577 -57.49 -31.60 -8.01
C ALA A 577 -58.62 -31.14 -7.08
N ALA A 578 -59.82 -31.70 -7.27
CA ALA A 578 -60.99 -31.34 -6.48
C ALA A 578 -60.88 -31.82 -5.02
N CYS A 579 -60.93 -30.87 -4.08
CA CYS A 579 -60.77 -31.11 -2.64
C CYS A 579 -61.89 -31.99 -2.06
N SER A 580 -61.56 -33.22 -1.67
CA SER A 580 -62.53 -34.25 -1.24
C SER A 580 -62.33 -34.68 0.23
N LEU A 581 -62.64 -33.78 1.15
CA LEU A 581 -62.37 -33.93 2.60
C LEU A 581 -63.50 -34.66 3.35
N ALA A 582 -63.16 -35.47 4.35
CA ALA A 582 -64.13 -36.25 5.12
C ALA A 582 -64.72 -35.45 6.29
N HIS A 583 -66.05 -35.44 6.43
CA HIS A 583 -66.77 -34.73 7.50
C HIS A 583 -66.44 -33.23 7.60
N ALA A 584 -66.11 -32.63 6.45
CA ALA A 584 -65.66 -31.25 6.32
C ALA A 584 -66.25 -30.58 5.06
N VAL A 585 -66.29 -29.25 5.06
CA VAL A 585 -66.54 -28.42 3.87
C VAL A 585 -65.19 -28.01 3.27
N PRO A 586 -64.87 -28.36 2.02
CA PRO A 586 -63.59 -28.00 1.40
C PRO A 586 -63.52 -26.53 0.98
N GLY A 587 -62.31 -25.96 1.08
CA GLY A 587 -61.87 -24.71 0.47
C GLY A 587 -60.49 -24.89 -0.18
N CYS A 588 -59.97 -23.83 -0.80
CA CYS A 588 -58.62 -23.77 -1.34
C CYS A 588 -57.96 -22.45 -0.92
N VAL A 589 -56.69 -22.52 -0.49
CA VAL A 589 -55.86 -21.34 -0.20
C VAL A 589 -54.43 -21.63 -0.61
N ALA A 590 -53.86 -20.79 -1.48
CA ALA A 590 -52.47 -20.86 -1.94
C ALA A 590 -52.06 -22.24 -2.49
N GLY A 591 -52.96 -22.94 -3.18
CA GLY A 591 -52.72 -24.27 -3.74
C GLY A 591 -52.89 -25.44 -2.76
N ALA A 592 -53.32 -25.18 -1.53
CA ALA A 592 -53.63 -26.23 -0.56
C ALA A 592 -55.15 -26.37 -0.34
N CYS A 593 -55.66 -27.60 -0.44
CA CYS A 593 -57.00 -27.94 0.03
C CYS A 593 -57.08 -27.71 1.55
N THR A 594 -58.10 -26.97 1.99
CA THR A 594 -58.31 -26.54 3.38
C THR A 594 -59.71 -26.88 3.89
N ILE A 595 -59.88 -27.02 5.20
CA ILE A 595 -61.17 -27.23 5.86
C ILE A 595 -61.82 -25.88 6.15
N SER A 596 -62.81 -25.50 5.34
CA SER A 596 -63.62 -24.29 5.58
C SER A 596 -64.53 -24.43 6.81
N SER A 597 -64.91 -25.66 7.21
CA SER A 597 -65.53 -25.99 8.50
C SER A 597 -65.73 -27.52 8.68
N CYS A 598 -65.68 -28.01 9.91
CA CYS A 598 -66.05 -29.39 10.27
C CYS A 598 -67.59 -29.59 10.39
N ASP A 599 -68.05 -30.82 10.17
CA ASP A 599 -69.39 -31.28 10.55
C ASP A 599 -69.59 -31.20 12.08
N ALA A 600 -70.78 -30.77 12.52
CA ALA A 600 -71.02 -30.48 13.93
C ALA A 600 -70.90 -31.72 14.84
N GLY A 601 -69.95 -31.66 15.79
CA GLY A 601 -69.62 -32.75 16.72
C GLY A 601 -68.38 -33.56 16.34
N TRP A 602 -67.61 -33.09 15.35
CA TRP A 602 -66.31 -33.64 14.96
C TRP A 602 -65.25 -32.55 15.00
N ALA A 603 -64.02 -32.93 15.38
CA ALA A 603 -62.84 -32.07 15.31
C ALA A 603 -61.73 -32.75 14.48
N SER A 604 -61.01 -31.94 13.69
CA SER A 604 -59.67 -32.30 13.19
C SER A 604 -58.66 -32.09 14.32
N CYS A 605 -57.68 -32.97 14.45
CA CYS A 605 -56.83 -33.05 15.65
C CYS A 605 -55.33 -33.24 15.39
N ASP A 606 -54.96 -33.50 14.15
CA ASP A 606 -53.58 -33.53 13.66
C ASP A 606 -53.23 -32.27 12.85
N GLY A 607 -54.17 -31.31 12.76
CA GLY A 607 -54.07 -30.15 11.86
C GLY A 607 -54.20 -30.53 10.39
N GLY A 608 -54.58 -31.77 10.09
CA GLY A 608 -54.63 -32.34 8.76
C GLY A 608 -55.83 -31.88 7.94
N ASP A 609 -55.73 -30.67 7.38
CA ASP A 609 -56.67 -30.14 6.38
C ASP A 609 -56.92 -31.11 5.19
N GLN A 610 -55.99 -32.04 4.96
CA GLN A 610 -56.00 -33.02 3.87
C GLN A 610 -56.83 -34.28 4.17
N ASN A 611 -57.10 -34.60 5.45
CA ASN A 611 -57.81 -35.84 5.84
C ASN A 611 -59.26 -35.59 6.31
N GLY A 612 -59.55 -34.47 6.96
CA GLY A 612 -60.91 -34.10 7.39
C GLY A 612 -61.02 -33.80 8.89
N CYS A 613 -62.15 -34.20 9.48
CA CYS A 613 -62.42 -34.04 10.91
C CYS A 613 -62.83 -35.38 11.55
N GLU A 614 -61.95 -36.00 12.35
CA GLU A 614 -61.98 -37.44 12.65
C GLU A 614 -62.33 -37.82 14.11
N TYR A 615 -62.38 -36.88 15.05
CA TYR A 615 -62.44 -37.19 16.49
C TYR A 615 -63.69 -36.68 17.23
N ASP A 616 -64.00 -37.35 18.34
CA ASP A 616 -65.14 -37.11 19.26
C ASP A 616 -64.64 -36.53 20.60
N GLU A 617 -65.10 -35.34 20.96
CA GLU A 617 -64.51 -34.47 22.00
C GLU A 617 -64.63 -34.98 23.47
N ALA A 618 -65.19 -36.16 23.69
CA ALA A 618 -65.61 -36.62 25.02
C ALA A 618 -64.51 -37.21 25.94
N GLY A 619 -63.23 -37.23 25.52
CA GLY A 619 -62.18 -38.07 26.12
C GLY A 619 -61.08 -37.38 26.96
N PHE A 620 -60.77 -36.11 26.72
CA PHE A 620 -59.42 -35.54 26.90
C PHE A 620 -58.95 -35.19 28.34
N ALA A 621 -59.73 -35.49 29.38
CA ALA A 621 -59.49 -34.96 30.74
C ALA A 621 -58.44 -35.74 31.59
N GLY A 622 -57.55 -36.51 30.97
CA GLY A 622 -56.59 -37.37 31.67
C GLY A 622 -55.93 -38.42 30.78
N ASP A 623 -55.57 -38.02 29.56
CA ASP A 623 -54.79 -38.80 28.60
C ASP A 623 -53.50 -38.02 28.32
N GLU A 624 -52.34 -38.63 28.59
CA GLU A 624 -51.01 -38.00 28.40
C GLU A 624 -50.71 -37.71 26.91
N ALA A 625 -51.46 -38.33 25.99
CA ALA A 625 -51.40 -38.08 24.55
C ALA A 625 -52.48 -37.10 24.02
N ASN A 626 -53.44 -36.70 24.85
CA ASN A 626 -54.56 -35.81 24.50
C ASN A 626 -55.01 -35.01 25.74
N CYS A 627 -54.10 -34.23 26.33
CA CYS A 627 -54.28 -33.55 27.59
C CYS A 627 -55.11 -32.27 27.43
N GLY A 628 -56.38 -32.31 27.85
CA GLY A 628 -57.32 -31.17 27.78
C GLY A 628 -57.89 -30.90 26.39
N GLY A 629 -57.15 -31.24 25.34
CA GLY A 629 -57.56 -31.17 23.94
C GLY A 629 -57.02 -32.33 23.11
N CYS A 630 -57.56 -32.45 21.91
CA CYS A 630 -57.21 -33.48 20.94
C CYS A 630 -55.77 -33.26 20.43
N GLY A 631 -54.95 -34.31 20.35
CA GLY A 631 -53.57 -34.23 19.86
C GLY A 631 -52.56 -33.58 20.81
N ILE A 632 -53.01 -33.02 21.95
CA ILE A 632 -52.14 -32.38 22.95
C ILE A 632 -51.42 -33.45 23.78
N ALA A 633 -50.43 -34.09 23.19
CA ALA A 633 -49.47 -34.90 23.94
C ALA A 633 -48.56 -33.98 24.76
N CYS A 634 -48.34 -34.29 26.03
CA CYS A 634 -47.38 -33.54 26.84
C CYS A 634 -45.95 -33.93 26.46
N ALA A 635 -45.45 -33.31 25.40
CA ALA A 635 -44.12 -33.48 24.84
C ALA A 635 -43.42 -32.11 24.85
N LEU A 636 -42.91 -31.72 26.03
CA LEU A 636 -42.20 -30.47 26.24
C LEU A 636 -40.74 -30.63 25.78
N ALA A 637 -40.17 -29.61 25.14
CA ALA A 637 -38.84 -29.72 24.55
C ALA A 637 -37.80 -29.89 25.67
N HIS A 638 -36.93 -30.91 25.53
CA HIS A 638 -35.84 -31.19 26.47
C HIS A 638 -36.27 -31.29 27.95
N ALA A 639 -37.52 -31.72 28.19
CA ALA A 639 -38.13 -31.77 29.51
C ALA A 639 -39.01 -33.01 29.70
N THR A 640 -38.98 -33.58 30.91
CA THR A 640 -39.96 -34.58 31.36
C THR A 640 -41.25 -33.87 31.79
N ALA A 641 -42.40 -34.25 31.22
CA ALA A 641 -43.67 -33.54 31.36
C ALA A 641 -44.80 -34.39 31.97
N GLU A 642 -45.75 -33.75 32.68
CA GLU A 642 -46.97 -34.40 33.19
C GLU A 642 -48.28 -33.70 32.74
N CYS A 643 -49.39 -34.44 32.70
CA CYS A 643 -50.73 -33.92 32.36
C CYS A 643 -51.55 -33.59 33.62
N ALA A 644 -51.48 -32.34 34.07
CA ALA A 644 -52.09 -31.85 35.30
C ALA A 644 -53.49 -31.25 35.07
N GLY A 645 -54.52 -32.10 35.00
CA GLY A 645 -55.93 -31.65 35.03
C GLY A 645 -56.48 -31.10 33.71
N GLY A 646 -55.80 -31.36 32.59
CA GLY A 646 -56.15 -30.85 31.26
C GLY A 646 -55.21 -29.76 30.74
N SER A 647 -53.99 -29.68 31.28
CA SER A 647 -52.88 -28.85 30.80
C SER A 647 -51.57 -29.58 31.11
N CYS A 648 -50.50 -29.30 30.35
CA CYS A 648 -49.19 -29.90 30.58
C CYS A 648 -48.36 -29.06 31.57
N ASP A 649 -47.43 -29.72 32.28
CA ASP A 649 -46.55 -29.11 33.29
C ASP A 649 -45.17 -29.81 33.29
N ILE A 650 -44.11 -29.13 33.79
CA ILE A 650 -42.73 -29.64 33.77
C ILE A 650 -42.41 -30.39 35.09
N GLU A 651 -41.93 -31.64 35.00
CA GLU A 651 -41.35 -32.37 36.14
C GLU A 651 -39.84 -32.06 36.30
N SER A 652 -39.07 -32.05 35.20
CA SER A 652 -37.64 -31.65 35.18
C SER A 652 -37.05 -31.58 33.76
N CYS A 653 -36.10 -30.67 33.53
CA CYS A 653 -35.25 -30.66 32.32
C CYS A 653 -34.37 -31.90 32.17
N ASP A 654 -34.02 -32.20 30.92
CA ASP A 654 -32.98 -33.17 30.55
C ASP A 654 -31.56 -32.61 30.84
N PRO A 655 -30.54 -33.48 31.05
CA PRO A 655 -29.20 -33.03 31.37
C PRO A 655 -28.53 -32.28 30.20
N GLY A 656 -28.02 -31.08 30.46
CA GLY A 656 -27.48 -30.18 29.43
C GLY A 656 -28.49 -29.18 28.89
N TRP A 657 -29.71 -29.09 29.44
CA TRP A 657 -30.75 -28.15 28.99
C TRP A 657 -31.35 -27.39 30.18
N ALA A 658 -31.66 -26.11 29.98
CA ALA A 658 -32.16 -25.20 31.00
C ALA A 658 -33.50 -24.57 30.60
N ASP A 659 -34.45 -24.60 31.54
CA ASP A 659 -35.68 -23.80 31.56
C ASP A 659 -35.32 -22.38 32.00
N CYS A 660 -35.46 -21.41 31.09
CA CYS A 660 -35.00 -20.04 31.30
C CYS A 660 -36.12 -19.06 31.71
N ASP A 661 -37.39 -19.35 31.39
CA ASP A 661 -38.54 -18.45 31.63
C ASP A 661 -39.58 -19.01 32.62
N SER A 662 -39.43 -20.26 33.06
CA SER A 662 -40.37 -21.04 33.88
C SER A 662 -41.71 -21.33 33.20
N SER A 663 -41.73 -21.47 31.88
CA SER A 663 -42.92 -21.72 31.06
C SER A 663 -43.07 -23.21 30.64
N PRO A 664 -44.09 -23.93 31.16
CA PRO A 664 -44.42 -25.27 30.70
C PRO A 664 -45.07 -25.30 29.30
N GLU A 665 -45.11 -24.18 28.57
CA GLU A 665 -45.61 -24.11 27.20
C GLU A 665 -44.49 -24.36 26.16
N ASN A 666 -43.21 -24.24 26.55
CA ASN A 666 -42.04 -24.37 25.68
C ASN A 666 -41.11 -25.53 26.11
N GLY A 667 -40.77 -25.63 27.40
CA GLY A 667 -40.06 -26.78 27.98
C GLY A 667 -38.80 -26.39 28.74
N CYS A 668 -37.64 -26.78 28.21
CA CYS A 668 -36.34 -26.27 28.63
C CYS A 668 -35.60 -25.85 27.36
N GLU A 669 -35.44 -24.55 27.17
CA GLU A 669 -35.27 -23.93 25.85
C GLU A 669 -33.83 -23.91 25.35
N VAL A 670 -32.85 -23.87 26.26
CA VAL A 670 -31.46 -23.54 25.92
C VAL A 670 -30.52 -24.68 26.31
N ASP A 671 -29.66 -25.09 25.38
CA ASP A 671 -28.57 -26.04 25.63
C ASP A 671 -27.46 -25.35 26.42
N GLU A 672 -26.99 -25.99 27.51
CA GLU A 672 -25.93 -25.46 28.37
C GLU A 672 -24.59 -25.24 27.63
N ALA A 673 -24.42 -25.74 26.40
CA ALA A 673 -23.27 -25.47 25.54
C ALA A 673 -23.40 -24.17 24.72
N GLU A 674 -24.59 -23.83 24.21
CA GLU A 674 -24.79 -22.63 23.37
C GLU A 674 -24.73 -21.33 24.21
N LEU A 675 -24.93 -21.43 25.53
CA LEU A 675 -24.67 -20.37 26.52
C LEU A 675 -23.22 -19.82 26.51
N ALA A 676 -22.30 -20.48 25.80
CA ALA A 676 -20.93 -20.00 25.64
C ALA A 676 -20.82 -18.84 24.63
N ASP A 677 -21.70 -18.82 23.62
CA ASP A 677 -21.54 -18.01 22.42
C ASP A 677 -22.83 -17.20 22.05
N ASP A 678 -23.93 -17.33 22.81
CA ASP A 678 -25.18 -16.54 22.65
C ASP A 678 -25.15 -15.23 23.47
N PRO A 679 -25.15 -14.03 22.82
CA PRO A 679 -25.19 -12.73 23.52
C PRO A 679 -26.45 -12.50 24.36
N SER A 680 -27.53 -13.24 24.13
CA SER A 680 -28.81 -13.11 24.85
C SER A 680 -28.82 -13.90 26.17
N ASN A 681 -27.92 -14.87 26.33
CA ASN A 681 -27.87 -15.79 27.48
C ASN A 681 -26.42 -16.09 27.90
N CYS A 682 -25.54 -15.10 27.81
CA CYS A 682 -24.09 -15.29 27.90
C CYS A 682 -23.66 -15.78 29.29
N GLY A 683 -23.21 -17.04 29.36
CA GLY A 683 -22.88 -17.73 30.60
C GLY A 683 -24.08 -18.16 31.46
N GLY A 684 -25.32 -17.98 30.99
CA GLY A 684 -26.55 -18.37 31.71
C GLY A 684 -27.84 -17.72 31.19
N CYS A 685 -28.97 -18.44 31.36
CA CYS A 685 -30.32 -17.96 31.06
C CYS A 685 -30.56 -16.49 31.48
N GLY A 686 -30.92 -15.63 30.51
CA GLY A 686 -31.27 -14.23 30.75
C GLY A 686 -30.10 -13.35 31.21
N LEU A 687 -28.86 -13.74 30.90
CA LEU A 687 -27.68 -12.88 30.97
C LEU A 687 -27.42 -12.25 29.59
N GLU A 688 -28.30 -11.34 29.21
CA GLU A 688 -28.20 -10.54 27.98
C GLU A 688 -27.04 -9.53 28.11
N CYS A 689 -26.18 -9.47 27.10
CA CYS A 689 -25.02 -8.58 27.06
C CYS A 689 -25.42 -7.14 26.69
N GLU A 690 -26.10 -6.43 27.60
CA GLU A 690 -26.35 -4.99 27.46
C GLU A 690 -25.04 -4.18 27.65
N LEU A 691 -24.22 -4.05 26.61
CA LEU A 691 -23.05 -3.17 26.58
C LEU A 691 -23.44 -1.79 25.97
N PRO A 692 -23.30 -0.67 26.71
CA PRO A 692 -23.63 0.66 26.18
C PRO A 692 -22.80 1.04 24.95
N GLY A 693 -23.46 1.54 23.89
CA GLY A 693 -22.81 2.05 22.68
C GLY A 693 -22.07 0.99 21.86
N ALA A 694 -22.20 -0.30 22.19
CA ALA A 694 -21.43 -1.38 21.58
C ALA A 694 -22.32 -2.46 20.96
N ILE A 695 -21.84 -3.05 19.87
CA ILE A 695 -22.35 -4.30 19.33
C ILE A 695 -21.77 -5.42 20.20
N ALA A 696 -22.60 -5.96 21.08
CA ALA A 696 -22.19 -6.91 22.12
C ALA A 696 -22.23 -8.37 21.64
N GLY A 697 -21.11 -9.06 21.81
CA GLY A 697 -20.97 -10.50 21.59
C GLY A 697 -20.80 -11.30 22.88
N CYS A 698 -20.60 -12.60 22.74
CA CYS A 698 -20.30 -13.53 23.84
C CYS A 698 -19.15 -14.47 23.42
N ASP A 699 -18.08 -14.55 24.22
CA ASP A 699 -17.01 -15.54 24.07
C ASP A 699 -16.87 -16.37 25.35
N ALA A 700 -16.97 -17.70 25.22
CA ALA A 700 -16.81 -18.67 26.31
C ALA A 700 -17.67 -18.40 27.57
N GLY A 701 -18.83 -17.75 27.39
CA GLY A 701 -19.76 -17.36 28.46
C GLY A 701 -19.38 -16.06 29.19
N VAL A 702 -18.68 -15.14 28.52
CA VAL A 702 -18.37 -13.79 28.98
C VAL A 702 -18.71 -12.78 27.87
N CYS A 703 -19.40 -11.69 28.21
CA CYS A 703 -19.73 -10.64 27.25
C CYS A 703 -18.46 -9.94 26.74
N VAL A 704 -18.45 -9.62 25.45
CA VAL A 704 -17.36 -8.93 24.74
C VAL A 704 -17.92 -7.85 23.82
N ILE A 705 -17.09 -6.87 23.46
CA ILE A 705 -17.38 -5.93 22.37
C ILE A 705 -16.95 -6.62 21.07
N GLU A 706 -17.85 -6.74 20.10
CA GLU A 706 -17.52 -7.19 18.74
C GLU A 706 -17.15 -6.00 17.84
N ASP A 707 -17.89 -4.90 17.98
CA ASP A 707 -17.73 -3.63 17.27
C ASP A 707 -18.44 -2.52 18.08
N CYS A 708 -18.24 -1.25 17.74
CA CYS A 708 -19.01 -0.15 18.35
C CYS A 708 -20.25 0.22 17.52
N GLU A 709 -21.26 0.83 18.16
CA GLU A 709 -22.33 1.50 17.41
C GLU A 709 -21.76 2.74 16.69
N PRO A 710 -22.37 3.19 15.56
CA PRO A 710 -21.90 4.39 14.86
C PRO A 710 -21.88 5.62 15.78
N ASP A 711 -20.81 6.41 15.64
CA ASP A 711 -20.48 7.56 16.49
C ASP A 711 -20.13 7.19 17.96
N ALA A 712 -19.81 5.92 18.27
CA ALA A 712 -19.35 5.47 19.60
C ALA A 712 -17.96 4.77 19.55
N TRP A 713 -17.16 4.91 20.62
CA TRP A 713 -15.78 4.38 20.73
C TRP A 713 -15.47 3.79 22.13
N ASP A 714 -14.70 2.69 22.19
CA ASP A 714 -14.07 2.13 23.41
C ASP A 714 -12.63 2.66 23.52
N ILE A 715 -12.38 3.53 24.50
CA ILE A 715 -11.09 4.22 24.66
C ILE A 715 -10.23 3.55 25.74
N ASP A 716 -10.88 3.05 26.78
CA ASP A 716 -10.27 2.48 27.97
C ASP A 716 -9.95 0.97 27.84
N GLY A 717 -10.51 0.32 26.81
CA GLY A 717 -10.27 -1.06 26.39
C GLY A 717 -11.07 -2.08 27.20
N ARG A 718 -12.33 -1.77 27.54
CA ARG A 718 -13.13 -2.54 28.51
C ARG A 718 -14.57 -2.82 28.06
N ALA A 719 -14.78 -4.09 27.70
CA ALA A 719 -16.09 -4.74 27.62
C ALA A 719 -16.90 -4.79 28.96
N ASP A 720 -16.38 -4.27 30.08
CA ASP A 720 -17.16 -4.07 31.32
C ASP A 720 -17.99 -2.76 31.28
N ASP A 721 -17.60 -1.79 30.43
CA ASP A 721 -18.14 -0.42 30.38
C ASP A 721 -18.93 -0.13 29.07
N GLY A 722 -18.54 -0.77 27.95
CA GLY A 722 -19.11 -0.58 26.61
C GLY A 722 -18.18 0.19 25.67
N CYS A 723 -18.72 0.79 24.60
CA CYS A 723 -18.03 1.85 23.88
C CYS A 723 -18.53 3.18 24.47
N GLU A 724 -17.77 3.70 25.44
CA GLU A 724 -18.25 4.72 26.38
C GLU A 724 -18.23 6.16 25.83
N TYR A 725 -17.62 6.38 24.67
CA TYR A 725 -17.36 7.71 24.11
C TYR A 725 -18.17 8.03 22.85
N ASP A 726 -19.09 8.99 22.97
CA ASP A 726 -19.97 9.53 21.91
C ASP A 726 -19.20 10.60 21.11
N CYS A 727 -18.69 10.24 19.93
CA CYS A 727 -17.81 11.06 19.09
C CYS A 727 -17.98 10.79 17.59
N VAL A 728 -18.12 11.87 16.82
CA VAL A 728 -18.29 11.86 15.36
C VAL A 728 -16.96 12.20 14.69
N TRP A 729 -16.26 11.20 14.16
CA TRP A 729 -14.98 11.40 13.47
C TRP A 729 -15.06 12.46 12.36
N ALA A 730 -14.24 13.49 12.48
CA ALA A 730 -14.17 14.61 11.54
C ALA A 730 -12.84 14.65 10.77
N GLY A 731 -11.74 14.16 11.35
CA GLY A 731 -10.41 14.17 10.74
C GLY A 731 -9.31 13.81 11.75
N PRO A 732 -8.02 14.02 11.44
CA PRO A 732 -7.03 14.29 12.47
C PRO A 732 -7.39 15.60 13.21
N ASP A 733 -7.00 15.71 14.48
CA ASP A 733 -7.33 16.86 15.34
C ASP A 733 -6.46 18.10 15.06
N ASP A 734 -6.65 18.67 13.87
CA ASP A 734 -5.93 19.82 13.34
C ASP A 734 -6.49 21.19 13.83
N THR A 735 -7.53 21.21 14.70
CA THR A 735 -8.33 22.43 14.94
C THR A 735 -8.59 22.73 16.44
N CYS A 736 -7.94 23.76 16.98
CA CYS A 736 -8.19 24.25 18.35
C CYS A 736 -9.60 24.89 18.50
N ASP A 737 -10.58 24.11 18.93
CA ASP A 737 -12.02 24.41 18.92
C ASP A 737 -12.81 23.79 20.11
N LEU A 738 -12.19 22.90 20.89
CA LEU A 738 -12.77 22.02 21.94
C LEU A 738 -13.62 20.85 21.41
N ALA A 739 -13.51 20.53 20.13
CA ALA A 739 -13.87 19.23 19.59
C ALA A 739 -12.75 18.20 19.85
N ASP A 740 -13.10 16.93 19.70
CA ASP A 740 -12.18 15.80 19.63
C ASP A 740 -12.45 15.18 18.25
N ASP A 741 -11.73 15.69 17.24
CA ASP A 741 -12.04 15.42 15.83
C ASP A 741 -11.58 14.01 15.37
N ASP A 742 -10.62 13.40 16.09
CA ASP A 742 -10.08 12.05 15.85
C ASP A 742 -10.58 10.98 16.85
N CYS A 743 -11.46 11.38 17.77
CA CYS A 743 -12.12 10.52 18.77
C CYS A 743 -11.19 9.78 19.75
N ASN A 744 -9.98 10.31 20.02
CA ASN A 744 -9.03 9.65 20.92
C ASN A 744 -9.31 9.83 22.43
N GLY A 745 -10.26 10.70 22.80
CA GLY A 745 -10.69 11.00 24.17
C GLY A 745 -10.09 12.28 24.75
N LEU A 746 -9.32 13.01 23.94
CA LEU A 746 -8.67 14.27 24.27
C LEU A 746 -9.00 15.29 23.17
N ALA A 747 -9.68 16.37 23.56
CA ALA A 747 -9.92 17.50 22.68
C ALA A 747 -8.67 18.38 22.53
N ASP A 748 -8.42 18.87 21.32
CA ASP A 748 -7.29 19.71 20.93
C ASP A 748 -5.89 19.06 21.20
N ASP A 749 -5.76 17.75 20.99
CA ASP A 749 -4.58 16.91 21.30
C ASP A 749 -3.48 16.93 20.22
N ALA A 750 -3.86 16.95 18.94
CA ALA A 750 -2.91 16.82 17.83
C ALA A 750 -2.47 18.17 17.21
N THR A 751 -2.80 19.31 17.82
CA THR A 751 -2.65 20.64 17.20
C THR A 751 -1.22 20.93 16.72
N ALA A 752 -1.05 21.15 15.42
CA ALA A 752 0.25 21.38 14.80
C ALA A 752 0.97 22.63 15.38
N GLU A 753 2.19 22.42 15.90
CA GLU A 753 3.00 23.47 16.56
C GLU A 753 3.26 24.66 15.63
N THR A 754 2.45 25.71 15.77
CA THR A 754 2.55 26.94 14.97
C THR A 754 3.40 27.97 15.72
N PRO A 755 4.51 28.48 15.13
CA PRO A 755 5.37 29.45 15.81
C PRO A 755 4.68 30.78 16.12
N CYS A 756 4.95 31.32 17.31
CA CYS A 756 4.43 32.60 17.79
C CYS A 756 5.44 33.33 18.68
N GLY A 757 5.10 34.56 19.06
CA GLY A 757 5.97 35.43 19.86
C GLY A 757 7.07 36.11 19.04
N ALA A 758 8.04 36.68 19.74
CA ALA A 758 9.24 37.32 19.21
C ALA A 758 10.33 37.34 20.30
N GLY A 759 11.59 37.60 19.93
CA GLY A 759 12.70 37.59 20.90
C GLY A 759 12.97 36.21 21.47
N LEU A 760 13.37 36.15 22.75
CA LEU A 760 13.48 34.88 23.48
C LEU A 760 12.11 34.27 23.80
N CYS A 761 11.05 35.07 23.79
CA CYS A 761 9.65 34.66 23.95
C CYS A 761 9.05 34.08 22.66
N ALA A 762 9.87 33.63 21.72
CA ALA A 762 9.43 32.78 20.62
C ALA A 762 9.05 31.39 21.15
N GLY A 763 7.86 30.92 20.79
CA GLY A 763 7.31 29.65 21.25
C GLY A 763 6.24 29.12 20.31
N TRP A 764 5.35 28.28 20.83
CA TRP A 764 4.34 27.59 20.04
C TRP A 764 2.92 27.93 20.48
N LEU A 765 1.97 27.93 19.56
CA LEU A 765 0.55 27.90 19.90
C LEU A 765 0.23 26.59 20.63
N ALA A 766 -0.29 26.70 21.85
CA ALA A 766 -1.00 25.62 22.52
C ALA A 766 -2.49 25.97 22.62
N CYS A 767 -3.37 24.98 22.46
CA CYS A 767 -4.79 25.20 22.71
C CYS A 767 -5.06 25.25 24.23
N ILE A 768 -5.67 26.33 24.71
CA ILE A 768 -6.01 26.50 26.14
C ILE A 768 -7.43 27.09 26.26
N ASP A 769 -8.34 26.33 26.89
CA ASP A 769 -9.76 26.70 27.07
C ASP A 769 -10.49 27.05 25.73
N GLY A 770 -10.12 26.41 24.62
CA GLY A 770 -10.69 26.69 23.28
C GLY A 770 -10.22 28.01 22.69
N GLY A 771 -8.97 28.39 22.98
CA GLY A 771 -8.30 29.53 22.39
C GLY A 771 -6.83 29.23 22.16
N GLU A 772 -6.33 29.63 20.99
CA GLU A 772 -4.91 29.64 20.66
C GLU A 772 -4.15 30.57 21.64
N VAL A 773 -3.28 30.01 22.46
CA VAL A 773 -2.42 30.76 23.39
C VAL A 773 -0.96 30.47 23.09
N CYS A 774 -0.18 31.52 22.86
CA CYS A 774 1.26 31.37 22.68
C CYS A 774 1.93 30.98 24.02
N VAL A 775 2.66 29.87 24.03
CA VAL A 775 3.44 29.40 25.17
C VAL A 775 4.92 29.56 24.83
N PRO A 776 5.63 30.57 25.37
CA PRO A 776 7.06 30.72 25.19
C PRO A 776 7.84 29.68 25.99
N ASP A 777 9.05 29.37 25.54
CA ASP A 777 10.03 28.70 26.39
C ASP A 777 10.40 29.60 27.60
N ALA A 778 10.97 28.99 28.65
CA ALA A 778 10.97 29.60 29.99
C ALA A 778 11.57 31.03 30.04
N PRO A 779 10.85 32.02 30.61
CA PRO A 779 11.18 33.44 30.47
C PRO A 779 12.51 33.81 31.14
N GLY A 780 13.14 34.85 30.58
CA GLY A 780 14.28 35.53 31.18
C GLY A 780 13.87 36.46 32.32
N VAL A 781 14.69 37.48 32.54
CA VAL A 781 14.39 38.63 33.40
C VAL A 781 15.09 39.82 32.76
N GLU A 782 14.36 40.88 32.41
CA GLU A 782 14.99 42.15 32.05
C GLU A 782 15.52 42.84 33.32
N GLY A 783 16.77 43.31 33.24
CA GLY A 783 17.45 43.90 34.38
C GLY A 783 17.05 45.37 34.61
N PRO A 784 17.64 46.03 35.62
CA PRO A 784 17.64 47.50 35.63
C PRO A 784 18.40 48.05 34.42
N ALA A 785 18.25 49.33 34.10
CA ALA A 785 18.80 50.04 32.93
C ALA A 785 20.36 50.12 32.78
N ALA A 786 21.09 49.19 33.40
CA ALA A 786 22.51 48.92 33.17
C ALA A 786 22.77 47.48 32.67
N ASP A 787 21.76 46.60 32.67
CA ASP A 787 21.84 45.27 32.07
C ASP A 787 21.77 45.35 30.54
N GLY A 788 22.42 44.40 29.86
CA GLY A 788 22.52 44.37 28.40
C GLY A 788 21.23 44.03 27.67
N THR A 789 20.16 43.73 28.40
CA THR A 789 18.82 43.39 27.89
C THR A 789 17.90 44.60 27.70
N CYS A 790 18.17 45.74 28.35
CA CYS A 790 17.35 46.97 28.25
C CYS A 790 17.67 47.85 27.01
N ASP A 791 18.44 47.36 26.03
CA ASP A 791 18.95 48.14 24.89
C ASP A 791 19.08 47.27 23.60
N ASP A 792 18.48 46.06 23.57
CA ASP A 792 18.61 45.08 22.47
C ASP A 792 17.38 44.99 21.54
N GLY A 793 16.24 45.56 21.93
CA GLY A 793 15.01 45.62 21.13
C GLY A 793 14.14 44.36 21.17
N LEU A 794 14.38 43.43 22.10
CA LEU A 794 13.67 42.16 22.24
C LEU A 794 12.90 42.08 23.56
N ASP A 795 11.65 41.62 23.48
CA ASP A 795 10.87 41.17 24.64
C ASP A 795 11.53 39.91 25.21
N ASN A 796 12.19 40.05 26.35
CA ASN A 796 13.07 39.03 26.96
C ASN A 796 12.49 38.43 28.26
N ASP A 797 11.46 39.06 28.86
CA ASP A 797 10.74 38.57 30.05
C ASP A 797 9.31 38.05 29.76
N CYS A 798 8.78 38.35 28.57
CA CYS A 798 7.48 37.94 28.04
C CYS A 798 6.24 38.72 28.58
N ASP A 799 6.42 39.96 29.04
CA ASP A 799 5.32 40.92 29.33
C ASP A 799 4.50 41.32 28.08
N GLY A 800 5.13 41.40 26.90
CA GLY A 800 4.52 41.91 25.66
C GLY A 800 4.90 43.36 25.31
N LEU A 801 5.91 43.93 25.97
CA LEU A 801 6.48 45.25 25.71
C LEU A 801 7.99 45.15 25.44
N PRO A 802 8.53 45.78 24.39
CA PRO A 802 9.97 45.96 24.25
C PRO A 802 10.47 47.11 25.15
N ASP A 803 11.73 46.99 25.56
CA ASP A 803 12.59 47.83 26.40
C ASP A 803 12.18 49.31 26.54
N ASP A 804 11.96 50.02 25.42
CA ASP A 804 11.58 51.46 25.36
C ASP A 804 10.23 51.80 26.05
N ALA A 805 9.45 50.80 26.48
CA ALA A 805 8.13 50.92 27.11
C ALA A 805 8.05 50.41 28.57
N GLU A 806 9.10 49.76 29.07
CA GLU A 806 9.19 49.15 30.41
C GLU A 806 9.27 50.20 31.55
N PRO A 807 8.73 49.94 32.77
CA PRO A 807 8.91 50.82 33.92
C PRO A 807 10.29 50.74 34.58
N ASP A 808 10.96 49.58 34.50
CA ASP A 808 12.15 49.28 35.32
C ASP A 808 13.48 49.42 34.53
N CYS A 809 13.45 49.39 33.19
CA CYS A 809 14.51 49.93 32.30
C CYS A 809 14.59 51.48 32.30
N ALA A 810 14.19 52.15 33.39
CA ALA A 810 14.16 53.61 33.49
C ALA A 810 15.55 54.24 33.77
N PRO A 811 15.86 55.42 33.21
CA PRO A 811 17.16 56.08 33.40
C PRO A 811 17.41 56.50 34.86
N CYS A 812 18.62 56.25 35.35
CA CYS A 812 19.03 56.48 36.74
C CYS A 812 18.85 57.93 37.21
N LEU A 813 18.60 58.12 38.51
CA LEU A 813 18.32 59.44 39.11
C LEU A 813 19.36 59.87 40.14
N ASP A 814 19.94 58.93 40.91
CA ASP A 814 21.21 59.11 41.63
C ASP A 814 22.04 57.82 41.72
N ASP A 815 23.21 57.89 42.37
CA ASP A 815 24.21 56.80 42.35
C ASP A 815 23.72 55.51 43.05
N ASP A 816 22.74 55.59 43.97
CA ASP A 816 22.16 54.42 44.64
C ASP A 816 21.25 53.59 43.67
N ASP A 817 20.88 54.14 42.50
CA ASP A 817 20.09 53.44 41.46
C ASP A 817 20.95 52.55 40.52
N CYS A 818 22.28 52.61 40.62
CA CYS A 818 23.23 52.00 39.66
C CYS A 818 24.03 50.80 40.20
N ASP A 819 23.79 50.34 41.44
CA ASP A 819 24.49 49.19 42.04
C ASP A 819 23.99 47.88 41.40
N ASP A 820 24.72 47.41 40.37
CA ASP A 820 24.46 46.13 39.68
C ASP A 820 24.84 44.89 40.52
N GLY A 821 25.46 45.11 41.68
CA GLY A 821 25.92 44.08 42.61
C GLY A 821 27.23 43.40 42.22
N ALA A 822 27.88 43.81 41.13
CA ALA A 822 29.23 43.40 40.79
C ALA A 822 30.28 44.19 41.59
N PHE A 823 31.46 43.60 41.74
CA PHE A 823 32.53 44.09 42.61
C PHE A 823 33.77 44.50 41.81
N CYS A 824 34.02 43.91 40.65
CA CYS A 824 35.28 44.09 39.90
C CYS A 824 35.27 45.27 38.92
N ASN A 825 34.09 45.72 38.48
CA ASN A 825 33.85 47.04 37.89
C ASN A 825 34.03 48.17 38.92
N GLY A 826 33.51 47.96 40.13
CA GLY A 826 33.68 48.84 41.28
C GLY A 826 32.76 50.06 41.26
N THR A 827 32.26 50.43 42.45
CA THR A 827 31.05 51.27 42.64
C THR A 827 30.77 52.33 41.57
N GLU A 828 29.67 52.08 40.89
CA GLU A 828 29.06 52.77 39.76
C GLU A 828 28.62 54.18 40.14
N THR A 829 28.41 55.03 39.13
CA THR A 829 27.86 56.38 39.31
C THR A 829 26.85 56.72 38.22
N CYS A 830 25.77 57.39 38.58
CA CYS A 830 24.76 57.84 37.63
C CYS A 830 25.22 59.15 36.95
N GLN A 831 25.45 59.12 35.64
CA GLN A 831 25.96 60.27 34.89
C GLN A 831 25.02 60.65 33.73
N ASP A 832 24.37 61.82 33.87
CA ASP A 832 23.41 62.41 32.92
C ASP A 832 22.22 61.49 32.52
N GLY A 833 21.96 60.41 33.27
CA GLY A 833 20.83 59.48 33.10
C GLY A 833 21.20 58.03 32.80
N SER A 834 22.50 57.74 32.63
CA SER A 834 23.03 56.38 32.41
C SER A 834 24.01 56.01 33.51
N CYS A 835 24.05 54.73 33.90
CA CYS A 835 25.02 54.23 34.86
C CYS A 835 26.41 54.08 34.22
N ALA A 836 27.44 54.47 34.96
CA ALA A 836 28.84 54.34 34.53
C ALA A 836 29.65 53.64 35.62
N ALA A 837 30.24 52.49 35.26
CA ALA A 837 31.15 51.71 36.09
C ALA A 837 32.29 52.56 36.67
N GLY A 838 32.73 52.21 37.87
CA GLY A 838 33.86 52.84 38.53
C GLY A 838 35.22 52.32 38.03
N PRO A 839 36.27 52.56 38.83
CA PRO A 839 37.58 51.93 38.64
C PRO A 839 37.68 50.61 39.41
N ASP A 840 38.26 49.59 38.78
CA ASP A 840 38.57 48.28 39.40
C ASP A 840 39.22 48.48 40.80
N PRO A 841 38.60 47.94 41.88
CA PRO A 841 39.09 48.14 43.24
C PRO A 841 40.32 47.28 43.59
N CYS A 842 40.83 46.48 42.65
CA CYS A 842 41.89 45.50 42.86
C CYS A 842 43.26 45.86 42.23
N ASP A 843 43.43 47.02 41.60
CA ASP A 843 44.75 47.55 41.18
C ASP A 843 45.61 47.93 42.42
N ASP A 844 46.71 47.19 42.62
CA ASP A 844 47.72 47.40 43.69
C ASP A 844 48.86 48.36 43.24
N ALA A 845 48.99 48.56 41.92
CA ALA A 845 49.98 49.37 41.21
C ALA A 845 51.46 48.94 41.32
N ASP A 846 51.77 47.69 41.69
CA ASP A 846 53.09 47.06 41.44
C ASP A 846 53.10 46.32 40.09
N PRO A 847 53.84 46.81 39.06
CA PRO A 847 53.86 46.22 37.71
C PRO A 847 54.70 44.92 37.62
N CYS A 848 54.62 44.09 38.66
CA CYS A 848 55.25 42.77 38.80
C CYS A 848 54.28 41.74 39.43
N THR A 849 53.06 42.14 39.78
CA THR A 849 51.90 41.27 40.03
C THR A 849 50.93 41.35 38.86
N ASN A 850 50.22 40.26 38.59
CA ASN A 850 49.00 40.31 37.80
C ASN A 850 47.82 40.40 38.76
N ASP A 851 47.10 41.52 38.68
CA ASP A 851 45.96 41.82 39.53
C ASP A 851 44.69 41.24 38.90
N LEU A 852 44.02 40.38 39.66
CA LEU A 852 42.87 39.57 39.24
C LEU A 852 41.74 39.77 40.25
N CYS A 853 40.62 40.31 39.78
CA CYS A 853 39.40 40.38 40.57
C CYS A 853 38.48 39.20 40.21
N GLU A 854 37.97 38.49 41.23
CA GLU A 854 36.91 37.48 41.08
C GLU A 854 35.67 37.92 41.88
N GLU A 855 34.51 38.04 41.22
CA GLU A 855 33.24 38.47 41.83
C GLU A 855 32.86 37.71 43.12
N ALA A 856 33.07 36.39 43.13
CA ALA A 856 32.78 35.54 44.28
C ALA A 856 33.94 35.45 45.31
N GLY A 857 35.10 36.04 45.02
CA GLY A 857 36.36 35.82 45.76
C GLY A 857 37.02 37.09 46.32
N GLY A 858 36.85 38.24 45.67
CA GLY A 858 37.61 39.47 45.90
C GLY A 858 39.00 39.46 45.25
N CYS A 859 39.79 40.50 45.52
CA CYS A 859 41.08 40.73 44.87
C CYS A 859 42.13 39.64 45.14
N ALA A 860 42.81 39.20 44.07
CA ALA A 860 44.01 38.37 44.10
C ALA A 860 45.14 39.02 43.29
N HIS A 861 46.37 38.93 43.79
CA HIS A 861 47.56 39.52 43.16
C HIS A 861 48.63 38.43 43.07
N ASP A 862 48.90 37.89 41.88
CA ASP A 862 49.87 36.78 41.72
C ASP A 862 51.20 37.26 41.09
N PRO A 863 52.37 37.02 41.70
CA PRO A 863 53.64 37.57 41.22
C PRO A 863 54.14 36.90 39.93
N GLU A 864 54.45 37.71 38.90
CA GLU A 864 54.85 37.18 37.60
C GLU A 864 56.28 36.57 37.64
N LEU A 865 56.41 35.33 37.16
CA LEU A 865 57.66 34.56 37.24
C LEU A 865 58.70 34.90 36.15
N GLY A 866 58.95 36.20 35.93
CA GLY A 866 59.95 36.72 34.97
C GLY A 866 61.11 37.54 35.59
N CYS A 867 60.91 38.19 36.74
CA CYS A 867 61.83 39.22 37.26
C CYS A 867 63.11 38.67 37.95
N GLY A 868 63.98 37.98 37.20
CA GLY A 868 65.22 37.38 37.74
C GLY A 868 66.28 36.98 36.70
N GLY A 869 66.60 37.85 35.74
CA GLY A 869 67.42 37.49 34.57
C GLY A 869 68.91 37.17 34.81
N GLY A 870 69.52 36.44 33.85
CA GLY A 870 70.95 36.11 33.91
C GLY A 870 71.54 35.23 32.79
N ASP A 871 70.94 35.16 31.60
CA ASP A 871 71.37 34.25 30.53
C ASP A 871 72.49 34.80 29.64
N GLY A 872 73.18 33.90 28.93
CA GLY A 872 74.27 34.22 28.02
C GLY A 872 74.58 33.12 27.01
N ASP A 873 74.23 33.40 25.75
CA ASP A 873 74.73 32.86 24.48
C ASP A 873 74.86 31.33 24.31
N ALA A 874 73.98 30.74 23.49
CA ALA A 874 74.33 30.41 22.09
C ALA A 874 73.14 29.84 21.28
N ASP A 875 72.87 30.48 20.13
CA ASP A 875 72.36 29.95 18.85
C ASP A 875 71.08 29.05 18.83
N ALA A 876 70.01 29.33 18.07
CA ALA A 876 69.71 30.38 17.09
C ALA A 876 68.20 30.45 16.74
N ASP A 877 67.74 31.62 16.24
CA ASP A 877 66.62 31.99 15.33
C ASP A 877 65.33 31.11 15.27
N THR A 878 64.09 31.63 15.21
CA THR A 878 63.57 32.87 14.57
C THR A 878 62.27 33.40 15.21
N ASP A 879 62.15 34.74 15.24
CA ASP A 879 61.02 35.62 14.91
C ASP A 879 59.55 35.32 15.35
N ALA A 880 58.98 36.21 16.18
CA ALA A 880 57.62 36.79 16.04
C ALA A 880 57.36 37.96 17.03
N ASP A 881 57.37 39.21 16.54
CA ASP A 881 56.91 40.43 17.25
C ASP A 881 56.00 41.26 16.32
N ALA A 882 54.86 41.79 16.78
CA ALA A 882 54.29 43.11 16.41
C ALA A 882 52.96 43.39 17.13
N ASP A 883 52.77 44.61 17.66
CA ASP A 883 51.57 45.07 18.38
C ASP A 883 50.65 45.99 17.54
N THR A 884 49.44 46.21 18.07
CA THR A 884 48.58 47.42 17.98
C THR A 884 47.90 47.84 16.66
N ASP A 885 46.58 48.05 16.80
CA ASP A 885 45.75 49.20 16.38
C ASP A 885 45.78 49.71 14.92
N ALA A 886 44.59 49.81 14.30
CA ALA A 886 43.96 51.12 14.03
C ALA A 886 42.60 51.02 13.29
N ASP A 887 41.77 52.04 13.50
CA ASP A 887 40.42 52.22 12.95
C ASP A 887 40.33 52.40 11.41
N ALA A 888 39.09 52.27 10.94
CA ALA A 888 38.42 52.93 9.81
C ALA A 888 39.20 53.88 8.87
N ASP A 889 38.90 53.79 7.56
CA ASP A 889 38.07 54.83 6.91
C ASP A 889 37.60 54.46 5.49
N THR A 890 36.27 54.43 5.29
CA THR A 890 35.49 54.96 4.14
C THR A 890 35.71 54.54 2.67
N ASP A 891 34.62 54.72 1.90
CA ASP A 891 34.53 55.05 0.46
C ASP A 891 34.84 53.95 -0.59
N ALA A 892 34.03 53.81 -1.67
CA ALA A 892 32.74 54.43 -1.99
C ALA A 892 31.98 53.65 -3.10
N ASP A 893 30.70 53.97 -3.27
CA ASP A 893 29.77 53.41 -4.26
C ASP A 893 30.07 53.76 -5.74
N ALA A 894 29.20 53.21 -6.61
CA ALA A 894 28.62 53.81 -7.81
C ALA A 894 29.00 53.24 -9.19
N ASP A 895 28.15 52.30 -9.63
CA ASP A 895 27.26 52.41 -10.79
C ASP A 895 27.77 52.48 -12.25
N ALA A 896 26.94 51.84 -13.08
CA ALA A 896 26.54 52.22 -14.45
C ALA A 896 27.45 51.87 -15.66
N ASP A 897 27.11 50.71 -16.24
CA ASP A 897 26.53 50.58 -17.59
C ASP A 897 27.39 50.67 -18.88
N THR A 898 26.78 50.09 -19.93
CA THR A 898 27.04 50.22 -21.38
C THR A 898 28.16 49.38 -22.01
N ASP A 899 27.84 48.11 -22.27
CA ASP A 899 27.47 47.59 -23.61
C ASP A 899 28.48 47.70 -24.78
N THR A 900 28.60 46.61 -25.57
CA THR A 900 29.38 46.45 -26.83
C THR A 900 30.89 46.77 -26.78
N ASP A 901 31.81 45.94 -27.29
CA ASP A 901 31.85 45.54 -28.70
C ASP A 901 32.87 44.42 -29.01
N ALA A 902 32.59 43.67 -30.08
CA ALA A 902 33.49 42.99 -31.04
C ALA A 902 34.74 42.17 -30.59
N ASP A 903 34.73 40.88 -30.95
CA ASP A 903 35.92 40.06 -31.16
C ASP A 903 36.86 40.64 -32.24
N ALA A 904 38.18 40.48 -32.05
CA ALA A 904 39.19 40.80 -33.05
C ALA A 904 40.46 39.94 -32.93
N ASP A 905 40.50 38.86 -33.72
CA ASP A 905 41.65 38.11 -34.26
C ASP A 905 42.99 38.10 -33.49
N ALA A 906 43.39 36.92 -33.00
CA ALA A 906 44.76 36.60 -32.62
C ALA A 906 45.19 35.19 -33.10
N ASP A 907 45.57 35.08 -34.38
CA ASP A 907 46.37 33.96 -34.88
C ASP A 907 47.66 33.80 -34.05
N THR A 908 48.16 32.58 -33.82
CA THR A 908 49.35 32.04 -34.54
C THR A 908 49.85 30.68 -34.03
N ASP A 909 50.43 29.93 -34.96
CA ASP A 909 51.55 28.98 -34.79
C ASP A 909 51.39 27.76 -33.88
N THR A 910 50.55 26.82 -34.32
CA THR A 910 50.98 25.41 -34.37
C THR A 910 51.95 25.20 -35.54
N ASP A 911 53.07 24.49 -35.36
CA ASP A 911 53.75 23.88 -36.50
C ASP A 911 54.42 22.53 -36.17
N THR A 912 54.51 21.70 -37.21
CA THR A 912 54.98 20.30 -37.35
C THR A 912 56.52 20.21 -37.41
N ASP A 913 57.27 19.12 -37.65
CA ASP A 913 57.08 17.71 -38.09
C ASP A 913 58.39 16.93 -37.70
N THR A 914 58.61 15.60 -37.72
CA THR A 914 57.91 14.36 -38.14
C THR A 914 58.46 13.19 -37.27
N ASP A 915 57.77 12.04 -37.09
CA ASP A 915 58.29 10.71 -37.52
C ASP A 915 57.41 9.48 -37.16
N THR A 916 57.47 8.46 -38.01
CA THR A 916 56.78 7.14 -37.93
C THR A 916 57.78 5.99 -37.84
N ASP A 917 57.45 4.85 -37.23
CA ASP A 917 57.66 3.55 -37.91
C ASP A 917 56.87 2.35 -37.29
N THR A 918 56.64 1.36 -38.15
CA THR A 918 56.17 -0.05 -37.95
C THR A 918 54.98 -0.35 -37.04
#